data_AF-A0A3A4K0P5-F1
#
_entry.id   AF-A0A3A4K0P5-F1
#
_cell.length_a   1.000
_cell.length_b   1.000
_cell.length_c   1.000
_cell.angle_alpha   90.00
_cell.angle_beta   90.00
_cell.angle_gamma   90.00
#
_symmetry.space_group_name_H-M   'P 1'
#
loop_
_entity.id
_entity.type
_entity.pdbx_description
1 polymer ?
#
loop_
_entity_poly.entity_id
_entity_poly.type
_entity_poly.pdbx_seq_one_letter_code
_entity_poly.pdbx_strand_id
1 'polypeptide(L)'
;MSICTNTASWPPLVLFSKITPPVFPIGTLPPWLRGYVEAEAEFTQTPVDLPAMVGLSAMAIACGGKMKVTVRPGHVEPLNLYILVAMESGSRKSPVFKPMMKPVRDFERDLIDAAEKADEPNLPTLLVDDVTPEALSQLMAANGGRMAMASDEGGIFGTMAGRYSHNMPNIDVFLKAHSGDHFIVNRKGKRTEIVSDPCLTISIALQPDVIRSLARVAAFRSRGLLARFVYVLPQSNIGYRKVDGQSVPDLAQSNYEANLKKLLDIPIQPLRMMTLTREAFAIWLDFLSRIEPRLRPGADLYPLADWANKLAGTVARVAGLLHMADRTNDAAPWQAPIPGPTMERAIIFGFYLVEHAKIAFDLMGTDPVLDDALHVLIWIRASGVQVFSKRDVYRAMQARFRTATQADPVLGELESRGYIRCRPVDYIGHGRKPTPVYDVNPEVHDGKGASAPVVAATPTKPAQKPPNANDINDRKDKNPPVAALSSSNSVNSVNSVTGSHKPAGAGVQNKEAPLADPDPEPMANASAGSKKRRTRTFFVGAKPAHCKLPPPDENWLLDGFYAYSDEHVCLVRARTHEEAERQYEQTILPLFAGDRRLAAFAYTRENWGTIGGKIPANYFNLPRAQRAPFLEELRQELQTKTVTAVAD
;
A
#
# COMPACT_ATOMS: atom_id res chain seq x y z
N MET A 1 -6.39 -22.31 -46.44
CA MET A 1 -7.00 -21.00 -46.72
C MET A 1 -6.10 -19.95 -46.11
N SER A 2 -5.37 -19.22 -46.95
CA SER A 2 -4.51 -18.10 -46.54
C SER A 2 -5.33 -16.85 -46.29
N ILE A 3 -5.10 -16.16 -45.18
CA ILE A 3 -5.32 -14.71 -45.06
C ILE A 3 -4.24 -14.12 -44.13
N CYS A 4 -2.99 -14.10 -44.58
CA CYS A 4 -2.05 -13.06 -44.13
C CYS A 4 -2.20 -11.93 -45.14
N THR A 5 -3.14 -11.02 -44.90
CA THR A 5 -3.31 -9.83 -45.74
C THR A 5 -2.08 -8.95 -45.58
N ASN A 6 -1.35 -8.78 -46.67
CA ASN A 6 -0.25 -7.83 -46.78
C ASN A 6 -0.83 -6.41 -46.79
N THR A 7 -1.06 -5.81 -45.62
CA THR A 7 -1.29 -4.37 -45.51
C THR A 7 0.08 -3.68 -45.46
N ALA A 8 0.31 -2.77 -46.41
CA ALA A 8 1.55 -1.99 -46.49
C ALA A 8 1.80 -1.11 -45.25
N SER A 9 0.75 -0.85 -44.45
CA SER A 9 0.80 -0.12 -43.19
C SER A 9 0.66 -1.05 -41.97
N TRP A 10 1.42 -0.76 -40.91
CA TRP A 10 1.25 -1.40 -39.60
C TRP A 10 -0.14 -1.12 -39.03
N PRO A 11 -0.81 -2.10 -38.39
CA PRO A 11 -2.01 -1.81 -37.61
C PRO A 11 -1.65 -0.88 -36.43
N PRO A 12 -2.57 -0.03 -35.96
CA PRO A 12 -2.32 0.89 -34.85
C PRO A 12 -1.95 0.11 -33.58
N LEU A 13 -0.94 0.59 -32.86
CA LEU A 13 -0.49 -0.04 -31.62
C LEU A 13 -1.60 0.00 -30.56
N VAL A 14 -2.01 -1.18 -30.11
CA VAL A 14 -2.89 -1.31 -28.94
C VAL A 14 -2.02 -1.39 -27.70
N LEU A 15 -1.91 -0.28 -26.97
CA LEU A 15 -1.12 -0.20 -25.74
C LEU A 15 -1.54 -1.28 -24.75
N PHE A 16 -0.56 -2.00 -24.17
CA PHE A 16 -0.81 -2.65 -22.89
C PHE A 16 -1.19 -1.55 -21.91
N SER A 17 -2.34 -1.69 -21.25
CA SER A 17 -2.89 -0.66 -20.37
C SER A 17 -1.85 -0.20 -19.35
N LYS A 18 -1.31 1.00 -19.56
CA LYS A 18 -0.41 1.65 -18.62
C LYS A 18 -1.29 2.27 -17.54
N ILE A 19 -1.54 1.55 -16.46
CA ILE A 19 -2.16 2.15 -15.29
C ILE A 19 -1.04 2.92 -14.57
N THR A 20 -1.02 4.24 -14.73
CA THR A 20 -0.18 5.11 -13.90
C THR A 20 -0.76 5.05 -12.49
N PRO A 21 0.00 4.57 -11.49
CA PRO A 21 -0.50 4.51 -10.13
C PRO A 21 -0.83 5.91 -9.62
N PRO A 22 -1.83 6.06 -8.74
CA PRO A 22 -2.13 7.34 -8.12
C PRO A 22 -0.94 7.83 -7.28
N VAL A 23 -0.84 9.14 -7.11
CA VAL A 23 0.14 9.74 -6.18
C VAL A 23 -0.28 9.43 -4.74
N PHE A 24 0.67 9.04 -3.89
CA PHE A 24 0.41 8.81 -2.48
C PHE A 24 -0.17 10.07 -1.81
N PRO A 25 -1.31 9.98 -1.09
CA PRO A 25 -1.94 11.14 -0.47
C PRO A 25 -1.24 11.51 0.84
N ILE A 26 0.01 11.97 0.76
CA ILE A 26 0.88 12.16 1.94
C ILE A 26 0.31 13.12 3.00
N GLY A 27 -0.55 14.04 2.55
CA GLY A 27 -1.32 14.97 3.37
C GLY A 27 -2.29 14.29 4.36
N THR A 28 -2.58 13.01 4.21
CA THR A 28 -3.45 12.25 5.15
C THR A 28 -2.69 11.76 6.38
N LEU A 29 -1.36 11.68 6.31
CA LEU A 29 -0.54 11.20 7.42
C LEU A 29 -0.46 12.24 8.56
N PRO A 30 -0.32 11.78 9.82
CA PRO A 30 0.01 12.64 10.96
C PRO A 30 1.31 13.41 10.71
N PRO A 31 1.46 14.67 11.16
CA PRO A 31 2.61 15.50 10.83
C PRO A 31 3.97 14.87 11.15
N TRP A 32 4.10 14.21 12.31
CA TRP A 32 5.34 13.56 12.72
C TRP A 32 5.70 12.36 11.82
N LEU A 33 4.70 11.60 11.38
CA LEU A 33 4.92 10.47 10.47
C LEU A 33 5.23 10.97 9.06
N ARG A 34 4.49 11.98 8.59
CA ARG A 34 4.73 12.61 7.28
C ARG A 34 6.17 13.09 7.15
N GLY A 35 6.65 13.87 8.11
CA GLY A 35 8.01 14.43 8.05
C GLY A 35 9.09 13.35 7.96
N TYR A 36 8.93 12.24 8.69
CA TYR A 36 9.88 11.13 8.60
C TYR A 36 9.75 10.34 7.31
N VAL A 37 8.53 10.10 6.83
CA VAL A 37 8.26 9.43 5.54
C VAL A 37 8.87 10.20 4.37
N GLU A 38 8.72 11.52 4.33
CA GLU A 38 9.33 12.37 3.28
C GLU A 38 10.85 12.31 3.35
N ALA A 39 11.42 12.45 4.55
CA ALA A 39 12.86 12.39 4.76
C ALA A 39 13.45 11.03 4.37
N GLU A 40 12.80 9.94 4.76
CA GLU A 40 13.25 8.58 4.46
C GLU A 40 13.12 8.26 2.96
N ALA A 41 12.03 8.70 2.32
CA ALA A 41 11.83 8.53 0.87
C ALA A 41 12.90 9.29 0.07
N GLU A 42 13.22 10.53 0.45
CA GLU A 42 14.28 11.32 -0.18
C GLU A 42 15.66 10.72 0.09
N PHE A 43 15.98 10.32 1.32
CA PHE A 43 17.26 9.71 1.66
C PHE A 43 17.49 8.40 0.90
N THR A 44 16.50 7.51 0.91
CA THR A 44 16.60 6.21 0.23
C THR A 44 16.33 6.28 -1.27
N GLN A 45 15.86 7.43 -1.79
CA GLN A 45 15.40 7.59 -3.17
C GLN A 45 14.37 6.51 -3.55
N THR A 46 13.42 6.27 -2.65
CA THR A 46 12.29 5.35 -2.83
C THR A 46 10.99 6.13 -3.02
N PRO A 47 9.95 5.54 -3.63
CA PRO A 47 8.64 6.16 -3.67
C PRO A 47 8.11 6.34 -2.25
N VAL A 48 7.53 7.51 -1.97
CA VAL A 48 6.96 7.89 -0.66
C VAL A 48 6.01 6.85 -0.09
N ASP A 49 5.31 6.14 -0.97
CA ASP A 49 4.40 5.05 -0.67
C ASP A 49 5.05 3.98 0.23
N LEU A 50 6.30 3.59 -0.04
CA LEU A 50 6.97 2.52 0.71
C LEU A 50 7.16 2.88 2.19
N PRO A 51 7.89 3.95 2.57
CA PRO A 51 8.01 4.33 3.97
C PRO A 51 6.65 4.64 4.59
N ALA A 52 5.70 5.24 3.87
CA ALA A 52 4.37 5.50 4.40
C ALA A 52 3.63 4.20 4.81
N MET A 53 3.66 3.18 3.96
CA MET A 53 3.04 1.89 4.24
C MET A 53 3.74 1.14 5.38
N VAL A 54 5.08 1.19 5.45
CA VAL A 54 5.82 0.57 6.57
C VAL A 54 5.55 1.32 7.88
N GLY A 55 5.43 2.65 7.85
CA GLY A 55 5.05 3.46 9.01
C GLY A 55 3.63 3.17 9.50
N LEU A 56 2.67 3.03 8.58
CA LEU A 56 1.32 2.55 8.90
C LEU A 56 1.32 1.16 9.52
N SER A 57 2.16 0.25 9.02
CA SER A 57 2.38 -1.06 9.64
C SER A 57 2.90 -0.92 11.06
N ALA A 58 3.93 -0.09 11.29
CA ALA A 58 4.48 0.10 12.63
C ALA A 58 3.44 0.61 13.62
N MET A 59 2.57 1.55 13.19
CA MET A 59 1.43 2.00 13.99
C MET A 59 0.41 0.89 14.25
N ALA A 60 0.09 0.06 13.25
CA ALA A 60 -0.81 -1.08 13.38
C ALA A 60 -0.25 -2.15 14.34
N ILE A 61 1.07 -2.34 14.36
CA ILE A 61 1.75 -3.21 15.33
C ILE A 61 1.67 -2.62 16.73
N ALA A 62 1.92 -1.31 16.88
CA ALA A 62 1.89 -0.63 18.17
C ALA A 62 0.50 -0.62 18.81
N CYS A 63 -0.56 -0.47 18.00
CA CYS A 63 -1.95 -0.41 18.47
C CYS A 63 -2.66 -1.77 18.46
N GLY A 64 -2.13 -2.75 17.74
CA GLY A 64 -2.73 -4.08 17.55
C GLY A 64 -2.92 -4.82 18.88
N GLY A 65 -4.12 -5.39 19.08
CA GLY A 65 -4.51 -6.08 20.31
C GLY A 65 -4.79 -5.17 21.51
N LYS A 66 -4.60 -3.85 21.39
CA LYS A 66 -4.84 -2.88 22.47
C LYS A 66 -6.14 -2.11 22.28
N MET A 67 -6.52 -1.84 21.03
CA MET A 67 -7.75 -1.13 20.70
C MET A 67 -8.50 -1.70 19.51
N LYS A 68 -9.81 -1.41 19.47
CA LYS A 68 -10.69 -1.64 18.31
C LYS A 68 -11.55 -0.41 18.04
N VAL A 69 -12.01 -0.26 16.82
CA VAL A 69 -12.96 0.78 16.40
C VAL A 69 -14.36 0.19 16.36
N THR A 70 -15.29 0.80 17.09
CA THR A 70 -16.73 0.53 16.98
C THR A 70 -17.30 1.49 15.96
N VAL A 71 -17.61 0.98 14.76
CA VAL A 71 -18.21 1.78 13.69
C VAL A 71 -19.69 2.04 13.97
N ARG A 72 -20.39 1.00 14.41
CA ARG A 72 -21.78 1.02 14.88
C ARG A 72 -22.00 -0.17 15.83
N PRO A 73 -23.09 -0.22 16.62
CA PRO A 73 -23.38 -1.38 17.46
C PRO A 73 -23.29 -2.70 16.67
N GLY A 74 -22.52 -3.66 17.18
CA GLY A 74 -22.28 -4.95 16.54
C GLY A 74 -21.25 -4.96 15.38
N HIS A 75 -20.74 -3.80 14.95
CA HIS A 75 -19.67 -3.70 13.95
C HIS A 75 -18.41 -3.11 14.57
N VAL A 76 -17.45 -3.99 14.82
CA VAL A 76 -16.16 -3.67 15.43
C VAL A 76 -15.01 -4.08 14.50
N GLU A 77 -14.00 -3.22 14.39
CA GLU A 77 -12.80 -3.46 13.57
C GLU A 77 -11.53 -3.41 14.44
N PRO A 78 -10.66 -4.44 14.43
CA PRO A 78 -9.34 -4.38 15.05
C PRO A 78 -8.39 -3.45 14.28
N LEU A 79 -7.34 -2.94 14.92
CA LEU A 79 -6.41 -1.96 14.31
C LEU A 79 -5.24 -2.57 13.52
N ASN A 80 -5.33 -3.86 13.15
CA ASN A 80 -4.31 -4.51 12.33
C ASN A 80 -4.53 -4.29 10.82
N LEU A 81 -3.41 -4.30 10.09
CA LEU A 81 -3.41 -4.18 8.63
C LEU A 81 -2.61 -5.34 8.00
N TYR A 82 -3.09 -5.84 6.86
CA TYR A 82 -2.30 -6.70 5.96
C TYR A 82 -1.88 -5.86 4.77
N ILE A 83 -0.60 -5.51 4.69
CA ILE A 83 -0.02 -4.58 3.73
C ILE A 83 0.89 -5.36 2.79
N LEU A 84 0.71 -5.14 1.49
CA LEU A 84 1.51 -5.73 0.43
C LEU A 84 1.97 -4.64 -0.53
N VAL A 85 3.27 -4.35 -0.52
CA VAL A 85 3.90 -3.38 -1.41
C VAL A 85 4.67 -4.12 -2.51
N ALA A 86 4.34 -3.89 -3.78
CA ALA A 86 5.01 -4.51 -4.91
C ALA A 86 6.05 -3.58 -5.52
N MET A 87 7.33 -3.93 -5.40
CA MET A 87 8.44 -3.14 -5.95
C MET A 87 9.53 -4.06 -6.49
N GLU A 88 10.14 -3.64 -7.60
CA GLU A 88 11.20 -4.36 -8.32
C GLU A 88 12.39 -4.74 -7.43
N SER A 89 13.24 -5.66 -7.89
CA SER A 89 14.52 -5.92 -7.22
C SER A 89 15.42 -4.67 -7.25
N GLY A 90 16.24 -4.46 -6.21
CA GLY A 90 17.10 -3.28 -6.14
C GLY A 90 16.36 -1.95 -5.91
N SER A 91 15.08 -2.00 -5.53
CA SER A 91 14.26 -0.83 -5.22
C SER A 91 14.48 -0.23 -3.82
N ARG A 92 15.53 -0.68 -3.11
CA ARG A 92 15.92 -0.22 -1.76
C ARG A 92 14.82 -0.44 -0.69
N LYS A 93 14.12 -1.57 -0.77
CA LYS A 93 13.13 -2.02 0.23
C LYS A 93 13.72 -2.16 1.64
N SER A 94 14.76 -2.99 1.79
CA SER A 94 15.41 -3.26 3.09
C SER A 94 15.95 -2.00 3.78
N PRO A 95 16.62 -1.08 3.05
CA PRO A 95 17.03 0.21 3.59
C PRO A 95 15.90 1.06 4.18
N VAL A 96 14.65 0.94 3.72
CA VAL A 96 13.48 1.63 4.31
C VAL A 96 12.88 0.82 5.47
N PHE A 97 12.74 -0.50 5.31
CA PHE A 97 12.18 -1.35 6.37
C PHE A 97 12.97 -1.27 7.67
N LYS A 98 14.31 -1.25 7.58
CA LYS A 98 15.19 -1.27 8.75
C LYS A 98 14.98 -0.08 9.70
N PRO A 99 15.08 1.18 9.26
CA PRO A 99 14.85 2.34 10.12
C PRO A 99 13.38 2.47 10.55
N MET A 100 12.42 2.26 9.63
CA MET A 100 11.00 2.37 9.97
C MET A 100 10.56 1.36 11.04
N MET A 101 11.08 0.13 11.02
CA MET A 101 10.76 -0.91 12.02
C MET A 101 11.66 -0.89 13.26
N LYS A 102 12.71 -0.06 13.29
CA LYS A 102 13.67 -0.01 14.40
C LYS A 102 12.99 0.21 15.76
N PRO A 103 12.03 1.15 15.95
CA PRO A 103 11.43 1.36 17.26
C PRO A 103 10.63 0.16 17.76
N VAL A 104 10.01 -0.61 16.86
CA VAL A 104 9.28 -1.84 17.21
C VAL A 104 10.24 -2.93 17.68
N ARG A 105 11.38 -3.11 16.98
CA ARG A 105 12.42 -4.08 17.36
C ARG A 105 13.11 -3.70 18.67
N ASP A 106 13.40 -2.41 18.86
CA ASP A 106 13.97 -1.91 20.10
C ASP A 106 13.03 -2.15 21.27
N PHE A 107 11.74 -1.87 21.11
CA PHE A 107 10.73 -2.13 22.13
C PHE A 107 10.58 -3.62 22.45
N GLU A 108 10.58 -4.50 21.44
CA GLU A 108 10.57 -5.96 21.67
C GLU A 108 11.79 -6.42 22.45
N ARG A 109 12.99 -5.95 22.09
CA ARG A 109 14.23 -6.24 22.83
C ARG A 109 14.11 -5.79 24.29
N ASP A 110 13.64 -4.56 24.53
CA ASP A 110 13.49 -4.03 25.89
C ASP A 110 12.50 -4.88 26.72
N LEU A 111 11.43 -5.40 26.10
CA LEU A 111 10.51 -6.34 26.75
C LEU A 111 11.17 -7.69 27.05
N ILE A 112 11.97 -8.24 26.14
CA ILE A 112 12.70 -9.49 26.33
C ILE A 112 13.70 -9.33 27.48
N ASP A 113 14.51 -8.27 27.47
CA ASP A 113 15.49 -7.98 28.52
C ASP A 113 14.82 -7.83 29.90
N ALA A 114 13.61 -7.25 29.95
CA ALA A 114 12.84 -7.14 31.19
C ALA A 114 12.29 -8.50 31.66
N ALA A 115 11.78 -9.31 30.74
CA ALA A 115 11.25 -10.65 31.01
C ALA A 115 12.37 -11.62 31.47
N GLU A 116 13.55 -11.56 30.86
CA GLU A 116 14.72 -12.34 31.27
C GLU A 116 15.18 -11.96 32.69
N LYS A 117 15.21 -10.66 33.02
CA LYS A 117 15.53 -10.19 34.38
C LYS A 117 14.49 -10.62 35.42
N ALA A 118 13.25 -10.82 34.99
CA ALA A 118 12.15 -11.28 35.84
C ALA A 118 12.00 -12.82 35.88
N ASP A 119 12.87 -13.57 35.19
CA ASP A 119 12.83 -15.03 35.04
C ASP A 119 11.47 -15.53 34.52
N GLU A 120 10.87 -14.79 33.58
CA GLU A 120 9.60 -15.16 32.98
C GLU A 120 9.77 -16.38 32.06
N PRO A 121 8.91 -17.42 32.19
CA PRO A 121 9.08 -18.68 31.45
C PRO A 121 8.80 -18.56 29.95
N ASN A 122 8.12 -17.49 29.50
CA ASN A 122 7.87 -17.22 28.09
C ASN A 122 8.34 -15.81 27.78
N LEU A 123 9.31 -15.69 26.88
CA LEU A 123 9.76 -14.39 26.41
C LEU A 123 8.67 -13.72 25.55
N PRO A 124 8.45 -12.41 25.71
CA PRO A 124 7.53 -11.68 24.87
C PRO A 124 8.01 -11.69 23.41
N THR A 125 7.11 -11.97 22.48
CA THR A 125 7.40 -11.97 21.04
C THR A 125 6.30 -11.20 20.32
N LEU A 126 6.70 -10.13 19.63
CA LEU A 126 5.84 -9.29 18.83
C LEU A 126 6.07 -9.51 17.33
N LEU A 127 7.32 -9.74 16.92
CA LEU A 127 7.71 -9.93 15.53
C LEU A 127 8.05 -11.40 15.24
N VAL A 128 7.51 -11.91 14.14
CA VAL A 128 7.85 -13.24 13.60
C VAL A 128 8.09 -13.15 12.10
N ASP A 129 8.98 -13.99 11.60
CA ASP A 129 9.26 -14.13 10.18
C ASP A 129 8.50 -15.34 9.59
N ASP A 130 9.21 -16.31 9.03
CA ASP A 130 8.64 -17.49 8.37
C ASP A 130 8.26 -18.57 9.40
N VAL A 131 7.03 -18.49 9.91
CA VAL A 131 6.48 -19.41 10.92
C VAL A 131 5.31 -20.21 10.37
N THR A 132 5.22 -21.50 10.73
CA THR A 132 4.09 -22.35 10.33
C THR A 132 2.79 -21.88 11.00
N PRO A 133 1.61 -22.14 10.41
CA PRO A 133 0.32 -21.73 10.98
C PRO A 133 0.07 -22.26 12.41
N GLU A 134 0.56 -23.46 12.71
CA GLU A 134 0.44 -24.08 14.03
C GLU A 134 1.34 -23.39 15.07
N ALA A 135 2.58 -23.09 14.71
CA ALA A 135 3.51 -22.36 15.57
C ALA A 135 3.04 -20.91 15.77
N LEU A 136 2.51 -20.26 14.73
CA LEU A 136 1.89 -18.95 14.82
C LEU A 136 0.74 -18.95 15.84
N SER A 137 -0.14 -19.95 15.77
CA SER A 137 -1.27 -20.09 16.71
C SER A 137 -0.78 -20.20 18.15
N GLN A 138 0.30 -20.94 18.40
CA GLN A 138 0.88 -21.10 19.74
C GLN A 138 1.54 -19.81 20.25
N LEU A 139 2.27 -19.09 19.38
CA LEU A 139 2.91 -17.82 19.72
C LEU A 139 1.87 -16.72 19.96
N MET A 140 0.79 -16.69 19.18
CA MET A 140 -0.33 -15.78 19.42
C MET A 140 -0.97 -16.06 20.78
N ALA A 141 -1.22 -17.32 21.14
CA ALA A 141 -1.75 -17.65 22.46
C ALA A 141 -0.84 -17.20 23.61
N ALA A 142 0.47 -17.38 23.47
CA ALA A 142 1.45 -16.93 24.45
C ALA A 142 1.54 -15.39 24.57
N ASN A 143 1.28 -14.67 23.47
CA ASN A 143 1.37 -13.21 23.40
C ASN A 143 0.01 -12.51 23.49
N GLY A 144 -1.00 -13.12 24.13
CA GLY A 144 -2.31 -12.48 24.33
C GLY A 144 -3.07 -12.19 23.04
N GLY A 145 -2.83 -13.00 22.00
CA GLY A 145 -3.46 -12.91 20.68
C GLY A 145 -2.79 -11.95 19.70
N ARG A 146 -1.77 -11.18 20.10
CA ARG A 146 -1.09 -10.23 19.20
C ARG A 146 0.15 -10.83 18.55
N MET A 147 0.37 -10.50 17.28
CA MET A 147 1.58 -10.86 16.55
C MET A 147 1.76 -9.93 15.34
N ALA A 148 2.97 -9.86 14.81
CA ALA A 148 3.26 -9.12 13.60
C ALA A 148 4.29 -9.82 12.72
N MET A 149 4.10 -9.70 11.41
CA MET A 149 5.01 -10.20 10.38
C MET A 149 5.44 -9.01 9.52
N ALA A 150 6.70 -8.61 9.61
CA ALA A 150 7.21 -7.45 8.89
C ALA A 150 8.49 -7.84 8.15
N SER A 151 8.36 -8.14 6.85
CA SER A 151 9.45 -8.65 6.02
C SER A 151 9.49 -7.94 4.67
N ASP A 152 10.70 -7.73 4.15
CA ASP A 152 10.93 -7.29 2.77
C ASP A 152 11.08 -8.47 1.79
N GLU A 153 10.68 -9.67 2.23
CA GLU A 153 10.68 -10.90 1.44
C GLU A 153 9.32 -11.61 1.45
N GLY A 154 9.07 -12.43 0.42
CA GLY A 154 7.79 -13.14 0.21
C GLY A 154 7.74 -14.57 0.73
N GLY A 155 8.75 -15.05 1.46
CA GLY A 155 8.88 -16.46 1.87
C GLY A 155 7.65 -17.04 2.56
N ILE A 156 7.00 -16.22 3.38
CA ILE A 156 5.78 -16.54 4.15
C ILE A 156 4.63 -17.08 3.30
N PHE A 157 4.46 -16.61 2.07
CA PHE A 157 3.38 -17.11 1.21
C PHE A 157 3.61 -18.56 0.79
N GLY A 158 4.87 -19.01 0.71
CA GLY A 158 5.19 -20.42 0.55
C GLY A 158 4.71 -21.25 1.73
N THR A 159 4.91 -20.75 2.95
CA THR A 159 4.45 -21.41 4.18
C THR A 159 2.93 -21.43 4.29
N MET A 160 2.25 -20.32 3.98
CA MET A 160 0.78 -20.26 3.87
C MET A 160 0.23 -21.22 2.80
N ALA A 161 0.96 -21.42 1.70
CA ALA A 161 0.60 -22.35 0.63
C ALA A 161 0.87 -23.82 0.99
N GLY A 162 1.42 -24.10 2.18
CA GLY A 162 1.65 -25.45 2.66
C GLY A 162 3.00 -26.05 2.28
N ARG A 163 4.03 -25.24 1.98
CA ARG A 163 5.41 -25.72 1.71
C ARG A 163 5.90 -26.74 2.75
N TYR A 164 5.47 -26.59 4.00
CA TYR A 164 5.83 -27.46 5.13
C TYR A 164 4.71 -28.42 5.57
N SER A 165 3.55 -28.42 4.89
CA SER A 165 2.35 -29.18 5.26
C SER A 165 1.84 -30.02 4.09
N HIS A 166 2.73 -30.79 3.45
CA HIS A 166 2.42 -31.61 2.27
C HIS A 166 1.67 -30.86 1.14
N ASN A 167 1.98 -29.57 0.96
CA ASN A 167 1.35 -28.70 -0.03
C ASN A 167 -0.16 -28.48 0.19
N MET A 168 -0.66 -28.68 1.42
CA MET A 168 -2.01 -28.32 1.85
C MET A 168 -2.00 -26.92 2.46
N PRO A 169 -2.63 -25.92 1.82
CA PRO A 169 -2.70 -24.58 2.36
C PRO A 169 -3.48 -24.53 3.67
N ASN A 170 -2.85 -24.00 4.71
CA ASN A 170 -3.50 -23.72 6.00
C ASN A 170 -3.42 -22.22 6.26
N ILE A 171 -4.54 -21.53 6.03
CA ILE A 171 -4.64 -20.07 6.11
C ILE A 171 -5.60 -19.57 7.18
N ASP A 172 -6.27 -20.47 7.89
CA ASP A 172 -7.40 -20.12 8.77
C ASP A 172 -6.99 -19.21 9.93
N VAL A 173 -5.82 -19.44 10.52
CA VAL A 173 -5.26 -18.56 11.57
C VAL A 173 -5.08 -17.13 11.07
N PHE A 174 -4.63 -16.93 9.83
CA PHE A 174 -4.43 -15.60 9.24
C PHE A 174 -5.78 -14.94 8.94
N LEU A 175 -6.79 -15.70 8.51
CA LEU A 175 -8.13 -15.15 8.24
C LEU A 175 -8.82 -14.67 9.54
N LYS A 176 -8.67 -15.47 10.60
CA LYS A 176 -9.21 -15.18 11.94
C LYS A 176 -8.48 -14.03 12.60
N ALA A 177 -7.15 -14.02 12.58
CA ALA A 177 -6.34 -12.95 13.14
C ALA A 177 -6.51 -11.60 12.41
N HIS A 178 -6.88 -11.62 11.13
CA HIS A 178 -7.28 -10.40 10.42
C HIS A 178 -8.60 -9.82 10.94
N SER A 179 -9.55 -10.69 11.27
CA SER A 179 -10.93 -10.31 11.57
C SER A 179 -11.17 -10.12 13.09
N GLY A 180 -10.28 -10.66 13.92
CA GLY A 180 -10.45 -10.70 15.37
C GLY A 180 -11.31 -11.87 15.85
N ASP A 181 -11.51 -12.89 15.01
CA ASP A 181 -12.36 -14.04 15.34
C ASP A 181 -11.60 -15.03 16.21
N HIS A 182 -12.19 -15.44 17.34
CA HIS A 182 -11.52 -16.34 18.26
C HIS A 182 -11.13 -17.69 17.62
N PHE A 183 -10.06 -18.29 18.16
CA PHE A 183 -9.71 -19.67 17.84
C PHE A 183 -9.17 -20.40 19.07
N ILE A 184 -9.15 -21.72 18.95
CA ILE A 184 -8.77 -22.64 20.02
C ILE A 184 -7.45 -23.31 19.64
N VAL A 185 -6.50 -23.28 20.55
CA VAL A 185 -5.20 -23.94 20.41
C VAL A 185 -5.17 -25.15 21.32
N ASN A 186 -5.19 -26.34 20.71
CA ASN A 186 -5.01 -27.59 21.43
C ASN A 186 -3.52 -27.94 21.51
N ARG A 187 -2.97 -27.98 22.73
CA ARG A 187 -1.59 -28.39 22.98
C ARG A 187 -1.55 -29.83 23.49
N LYS A 188 -0.75 -30.69 22.84
CA LYS A 188 -0.59 -32.09 23.28
C LYS A 188 -0.03 -32.12 24.72
N GLY A 189 -0.81 -32.65 25.66
CA GLY A 189 -0.42 -32.78 27.06
C GLY A 189 -0.51 -31.50 27.91
N LYS A 190 -1.05 -30.39 27.39
CA LYS A 190 -1.31 -29.15 28.16
C LYS A 190 -2.79 -28.76 28.07
N ARG A 191 -3.22 -27.76 28.86
CA ARG A 191 -4.58 -27.19 28.77
C ARG A 191 -4.79 -26.54 27.40
N THR A 192 -5.99 -26.69 26.86
CA THR A 192 -6.46 -25.95 25.69
C THR A 192 -6.50 -24.45 26.00
N GLU A 193 -5.94 -23.64 25.11
CA GLU A 193 -5.92 -22.18 25.21
C GLU A 193 -6.90 -21.58 24.20
N ILE A 194 -7.68 -20.59 24.64
CA ILE A 194 -8.60 -19.84 23.77
C ILE A 194 -7.97 -18.48 23.50
N VAL A 195 -7.76 -18.17 22.23
CA VAL A 195 -7.33 -16.84 21.79
C VAL A 195 -8.59 -16.06 21.40
N SER A 196 -9.09 -15.23 22.30
CA SER A 196 -10.37 -14.51 22.15
C SER A 196 -10.32 -13.43 21.08
N ASP A 197 -9.25 -12.64 21.04
CA ASP A 197 -9.12 -11.45 20.19
C ASP A 197 -7.81 -11.47 19.39
N PRO A 198 -7.62 -12.43 18.47
CA PRO A 198 -6.39 -12.53 17.72
C PRO A 198 -6.22 -11.32 16.80
N CYS A 199 -5.02 -10.76 16.77
CA CYS A 199 -4.68 -9.55 16.04
C CYS A 199 -3.30 -9.72 15.41
N LEU A 200 -3.27 -9.98 14.10
CA LEU A 200 -2.04 -10.11 13.33
C LEU A 200 -1.88 -8.92 12.40
N THR A 201 -0.73 -8.25 12.39
CA THR A 201 -0.37 -7.29 11.34
C THR A 201 0.63 -7.93 10.39
N ILE A 202 0.43 -7.80 9.08
CA ILE A 202 1.35 -8.30 8.06
C ILE A 202 1.80 -7.11 7.23
N SER A 203 3.10 -6.95 7.03
CA SER A 203 3.68 -5.95 6.15
C SER A 203 4.78 -6.59 5.34
N ILE A 204 4.50 -6.75 4.04
CA ILE A 204 5.38 -7.44 3.12
C ILE A 204 5.66 -6.53 1.93
N ALA A 205 6.95 -6.38 1.59
CA ALA A 205 7.33 -5.76 0.33
C ALA A 205 7.96 -6.81 -0.60
N LEU A 206 7.31 -7.11 -1.71
CA LEU A 206 7.66 -8.21 -2.61
C LEU A 206 7.87 -7.71 -4.04
N GLN A 207 8.32 -8.60 -4.92
CA GLN A 207 8.42 -8.29 -6.35
C GLN A 207 7.07 -8.49 -7.06
N PRO A 208 6.74 -7.72 -8.11
CA PRO A 208 5.48 -7.88 -8.85
C PRO A 208 5.20 -9.31 -9.33
N ASP A 209 6.22 -10.06 -9.75
CA ASP A 209 6.05 -11.46 -10.17
C ASP A 209 5.59 -12.39 -9.03
N VAL A 210 5.92 -12.06 -7.78
CA VAL A 210 5.43 -12.83 -6.62
C VAL A 210 3.92 -12.64 -6.48
N ILE A 211 3.37 -11.43 -6.68
CA ILE A 211 1.90 -11.19 -6.67
C ILE A 211 1.19 -12.11 -7.65
N ARG A 212 1.72 -12.20 -8.88
CA ARG A 212 1.15 -13.06 -9.92
C ARG A 212 1.14 -14.52 -9.50
N SER A 213 2.18 -14.96 -8.78
CA SER A 213 2.26 -16.32 -8.26
C SER A 213 1.25 -16.58 -7.14
N LEU A 214 0.90 -15.57 -6.32
CA LEU A 214 -0.11 -15.70 -5.24
C LEU A 214 -1.49 -16.02 -5.81
N ALA A 215 -1.87 -15.42 -6.93
CA ALA A 215 -3.15 -15.66 -7.58
C ALA A 215 -3.30 -17.10 -8.10
N ARG A 216 -2.19 -17.81 -8.35
CA ARG A 216 -2.18 -19.20 -8.79
C ARG A 216 -2.49 -20.18 -7.66
N VAL A 217 -2.38 -19.76 -6.39
CA VAL A 217 -2.76 -20.58 -5.24
C VAL A 217 -4.26 -20.48 -5.04
N ALA A 218 -5.00 -21.47 -5.57
CA ALA A 218 -6.46 -21.48 -5.56
C ALA A 218 -7.08 -21.21 -4.17
N ALA A 219 -6.47 -21.72 -3.10
CA ALA A 219 -6.93 -21.51 -1.73
C ALA A 219 -6.90 -20.03 -1.29
N PHE A 220 -5.93 -19.24 -1.75
CA PHE A 220 -5.77 -17.85 -1.34
C PHE A 220 -6.90 -16.96 -1.84
N ARG A 221 -7.36 -17.18 -3.09
CA ARG A 221 -8.52 -16.48 -3.64
C ARG A 221 -9.83 -17.05 -3.10
N SER A 222 -10.03 -18.37 -3.20
CA SER A 222 -11.31 -19.00 -2.84
C SER A 222 -11.70 -18.86 -1.36
N ARG A 223 -10.73 -18.73 -0.44
CA ARG A 223 -11.00 -18.50 0.99
C ARG A 223 -10.84 -17.03 1.41
N GLY A 224 -10.56 -16.12 0.46
CA GLY A 224 -10.54 -14.68 0.69
C GLY A 224 -9.31 -14.14 1.42
N LEU A 225 -8.15 -14.81 1.35
CA LEU A 225 -6.91 -14.28 1.92
C LEU A 225 -6.45 -13.02 1.16
N LEU A 226 -6.46 -13.07 -0.17
CA LEU A 226 -6.05 -11.94 -1.03
C LEU A 226 -6.92 -10.69 -0.80
N ALA A 227 -8.22 -10.88 -0.57
CA ALA A 227 -9.16 -9.80 -0.27
C ALA A 227 -8.85 -9.02 1.03
N ARG A 228 -7.99 -9.54 1.91
CA ARG A 228 -7.62 -8.90 3.19
C ARG A 228 -6.39 -8.00 3.07
N PHE A 229 -5.58 -8.17 2.02
CA PHE A 229 -4.40 -7.32 1.81
C PHE A 229 -4.79 -5.97 1.20
N VAL A 230 -4.16 -4.91 1.67
CA VAL A 230 -4.09 -3.64 0.95
C VAL A 230 -2.88 -3.69 0.02
N TYR A 231 -3.11 -3.40 -1.25
CA TYR A 231 -2.10 -3.46 -2.29
C TYR A 231 -1.56 -2.07 -2.58
N VAL A 232 -0.25 -1.94 -2.71
CA VAL A 232 0.42 -0.72 -3.12
C VAL A 232 1.50 -1.06 -4.14
N LEU A 233 1.40 -0.47 -5.32
CA LEU A 233 2.29 -0.71 -6.46
C LEU A 233 2.79 0.64 -6.97
N PRO A 234 3.75 1.25 -6.27
CA PRO A 234 4.19 2.60 -6.57
C PRO A 234 5.00 2.63 -7.87
N GLN A 235 5.07 3.80 -8.49
CA GLN A 235 5.94 4.01 -9.64
C GLN A 235 7.40 3.80 -9.23
N SER A 236 8.17 3.04 -10.01
CA SER A 236 9.57 2.75 -9.71
C SER A 236 10.43 4.01 -9.89
N ASN A 237 11.25 4.32 -8.87
CA ASN A 237 12.29 5.36 -8.97
C ASN A 237 13.55 4.84 -9.68
N ILE A 238 13.65 3.55 -10.02
CA ILE A 238 14.83 2.98 -10.70
C ILE A 238 15.04 3.70 -12.04
N GLY A 239 16.25 4.20 -12.26
CA GLY A 239 16.59 5.02 -13.44
C GLY A 239 16.29 6.51 -13.30
N TYR A 240 15.57 6.93 -12.25
CA TYR A 240 15.17 8.33 -12.02
C TYR A 240 15.64 8.88 -10.65
N ARG A 241 16.50 8.14 -9.94
CA ARG A 241 17.00 8.53 -8.61
C ARG A 241 17.95 9.71 -8.70
N LYS A 242 17.87 10.63 -7.75
CA LYS A 242 18.91 11.62 -7.49
C LYS A 242 20.13 10.90 -6.88
N VAL A 243 21.32 11.27 -7.36
CA VAL A 243 22.60 10.69 -6.90
C VAL A 243 23.09 11.38 -5.62
N ASP A 244 22.73 12.65 -5.47
CA ASP A 244 22.81 13.45 -4.24
C ASP A 244 21.52 13.21 -3.45
N GLY A 245 21.62 12.49 -2.33
CA GLY A 245 20.54 12.31 -1.38
C GLY A 245 20.86 13.08 -0.09
N GLN A 246 19.90 13.84 0.41
CA GLN A 246 20.00 14.48 1.71
C GLN A 246 19.89 13.43 2.83
N SER A 247 20.69 13.57 3.88
CA SER A 247 20.54 12.76 5.09
C SER A 247 19.19 13.01 5.74
N VAL A 248 18.64 11.98 6.36
CA VAL A 248 17.43 12.10 7.19
C VAL A 248 17.72 13.09 8.33
N PRO A 249 16.90 14.15 8.52
CA PRO A 249 17.06 15.06 9.65
C PRO A 249 16.81 14.38 11.00
N ASP A 250 17.72 14.57 11.96
CA ASP A 250 17.65 13.96 13.30
C ASP A 250 16.30 14.24 14.02
N LEU A 251 15.75 15.44 13.84
CA LEU A 251 14.48 15.84 14.43
C LEU A 251 13.30 15.03 13.87
N ALA A 252 13.29 14.75 12.56
CA ALA A 252 12.24 13.97 11.93
C ALA A 252 12.26 12.52 12.42
N GLN A 253 13.45 11.93 12.50
CA GLN A 253 13.65 10.61 13.07
C GLN A 253 13.25 10.56 14.55
N SER A 254 13.75 11.48 15.37
CA SER A 254 13.47 11.52 16.81
C SER A 254 11.98 11.68 17.11
N ASN A 255 11.27 12.52 16.33
CA ASN A 255 9.82 12.69 16.47
C ASN A 255 9.07 11.41 16.10
N TYR A 256 9.49 10.70 15.06
CA TYR A 256 8.92 9.41 14.69
C TYR A 256 9.11 8.36 15.79
N GLU A 257 10.36 8.18 16.23
CA GLU A 257 10.71 7.18 17.25
C GLU A 257 9.96 7.47 18.57
N ALA A 258 9.93 8.72 19.02
CA ALA A 258 9.27 9.11 20.26
C ALA A 258 7.75 8.90 20.23
N ASN A 259 7.08 9.28 19.14
CA ASN A 259 5.63 9.12 19.01
C ASN A 259 5.22 7.64 18.85
N LEU A 260 5.99 6.87 18.08
CA LEU A 260 5.73 5.43 17.95
C LEU A 260 5.98 4.70 19.28
N LYS A 261 7.01 5.07 20.04
CA LYS A 261 7.25 4.52 21.38
C LYS A 261 6.07 4.79 22.32
N LYS A 262 5.50 5.99 22.33
CA LYS A 262 4.29 6.29 23.12
C LYS A 262 3.12 5.36 22.80
N LEU A 263 2.93 4.98 21.53
CA LEU A 263 1.91 4.01 21.13
C LEU A 263 2.26 2.58 21.59
N LEU A 264 3.54 2.20 21.49
CA LEU A 264 4.05 0.89 21.93
C LEU A 264 3.94 0.72 23.46
N ASP A 265 4.16 1.78 24.21
CA ASP A 265 4.10 1.80 25.68
C ASP A 265 2.66 1.68 26.23
N ILE A 266 1.62 1.89 25.40
CA ILE A 266 0.22 1.71 25.83
C ILE A 266 0.05 0.27 26.37
N PRO A 267 -0.46 0.06 27.59
CA PRO A 267 -0.67 -1.28 28.15
C PRO A 267 -1.58 -2.13 27.27
N ILE A 268 -1.31 -3.43 27.17
CA ILE A 268 -2.09 -4.34 26.32
C ILE A 268 -3.54 -4.46 26.81
N GLN A 269 -3.72 -4.57 28.13
CA GLN A 269 -5.02 -4.67 28.76
C GLN A 269 -5.34 -3.40 29.58
N PRO A 270 -6.63 -3.04 29.73
CA PRO A 270 -7.78 -3.65 29.06
C PRO A 270 -7.82 -3.31 27.56
N LEU A 271 -8.47 -4.18 26.77
CA LEU A 271 -8.84 -3.86 25.39
C LEU A 271 -9.77 -2.63 25.36
N ARG A 272 -9.41 -1.60 24.58
CA ARG A 272 -10.16 -0.34 24.52
C ARG A 272 -10.98 -0.22 23.24
N MET A 273 -12.17 0.37 23.36
CA MET A 273 -13.09 0.58 22.25
C MET A 273 -13.14 2.07 21.89
N MET A 274 -12.74 2.41 20.68
CA MET A 274 -12.90 3.76 20.13
C MET A 274 -14.23 3.86 19.40
N THR A 275 -14.90 5.00 19.50
CA THR A 275 -16.18 5.25 18.83
C THR A 275 -16.01 6.32 17.75
N LEU A 276 -16.96 6.40 16.82
CA LEU A 276 -17.02 7.48 15.83
C LEU A 276 -17.89 8.62 16.36
N THR A 277 -17.55 9.88 16.03
CA THR A 277 -18.53 10.96 16.15
C THR A 277 -19.69 10.72 15.17
N ARG A 278 -20.84 11.36 15.41
CA ARG A 278 -21.99 11.32 14.48
C ARG A 278 -21.61 11.78 13.07
N GLU A 279 -20.77 12.81 12.99
CA GLU A 279 -20.23 13.33 11.74
C GLU A 279 -19.34 12.29 11.04
N ALA A 280 -18.36 11.71 11.74
CA ALA A 280 -17.48 10.68 11.18
C ALA A 280 -18.26 9.46 10.68
N PHE A 281 -19.28 9.04 11.43
CA PHE A 281 -20.18 7.96 11.01
C PHE A 281 -20.95 8.31 9.73
N ALA A 282 -21.49 9.54 9.63
CA ALA A 282 -22.20 9.99 8.43
C ALA A 282 -21.29 10.04 7.19
N ILE A 283 -20.04 10.51 7.36
CA ILE A 283 -19.01 10.55 6.32
C ILE A 283 -18.63 9.12 5.88
N TRP A 284 -18.43 8.21 6.83
CA TRP A 284 -18.14 6.80 6.55
C TRP A 284 -19.31 6.13 5.81
N LEU A 285 -20.55 6.37 6.23
CA LEU A 285 -21.74 5.83 5.57
C LEU A 285 -21.90 6.36 4.13
N ASP A 286 -21.65 7.66 3.91
CA ASP A 286 -21.63 8.25 2.56
C ASP A 286 -20.57 7.57 1.68
N PHE A 287 -19.39 7.29 2.22
CA PHE A 287 -18.36 6.52 1.53
C PHE A 287 -18.86 5.13 1.11
N LEU A 288 -19.51 4.35 2.00
CA LEU A 288 -20.08 3.05 1.61
C LEU A 288 -21.12 3.20 0.51
N SER A 289 -21.98 4.21 0.60
CA SER A 289 -23.02 4.45 -0.41
C SER A 289 -22.45 4.76 -1.80
N ARG A 290 -21.20 5.23 -1.89
CA ARG A 290 -20.47 5.45 -3.15
C ARG A 290 -19.76 4.19 -3.64
N ILE A 291 -19.32 3.31 -2.74
CA ILE A 291 -18.65 2.05 -3.11
C ILE A 291 -19.65 1.00 -3.56
N GLU A 292 -20.79 0.86 -2.88
CA GLU A 292 -21.76 -0.22 -3.13
C GLU A 292 -22.23 -0.32 -4.60
N PRO A 293 -22.58 0.78 -5.31
CA PRO A 293 -23.00 0.69 -6.70
C PRO A 293 -21.88 0.23 -7.65
N ARG A 294 -20.61 0.43 -7.27
CA ARG A 294 -19.43 0.02 -8.05
C ARG A 294 -19.16 -1.48 -7.98
N LEU A 295 -19.80 -2.19 -7.05
CA LEU A 295 -19.71 -3.64 -6.88
C LEU A 295 -20.74 -4.40 -7.74
N ARG A 296 -21.67 -3.72 -8.41
CA ARG A 296 -22.72 -4.36 -9.21
C ARG A 296 -22.13 -5.04 -10.45
N PRO A 297 -22.77 -6.11 -10.98
CA PRO A 297 -22.35 -6.72 -12.23
C PRO A 297 -22.12 -5.69 -13.34
N GLY A 298 -20.92 -5.72 -13.94
CA GLY A 298 -20.50 -4.81 -15.01
C GLY A 298 -19.94 -3.45 -14.55
N ALA A 299 -19.94 -3.15 -13.25
CA ALA A 299 -19.28 -1.96 -12.70
C ALA A 299 -17.78 -2.17 -12.45
N ASP A 300 -17.05 -1.09 -12.20
CA ASP A 300 -15.58 -1.08 -12.23
C ASP A 300 -14.91 -1.85 -11.09
N LEU A 301 -15.61 -2.08 -9.97
CA LEU A 301 -15.09 -2.89 -8.85
C LEU A 301 -15.66 -4.32 -8.80
N TYR A 302 -16.57 -4.68 -9.72
CA TYR A 302 -17.13 -6.03 -9.77
C TYR A 302 -16.08 -7.16 -9.83
N PRO A 303 -14.99 -7.07 -10.62
CA PRO A 303 -13.98 -8.13 -10.70
C PRO A 303 -13.22 -8.39 -9.39
N LEU A 304 -13.21 -7.41 -8.49
CA LEU A 304 -12.52 -7.41 -7.20
C LEU A 304 -13.50 -7.12 -6.04
N ALA A 305 -14.77 -7.54 -6.21
CA ALA A 305 -15.82 -7.24 -5.23
C ALA A 305 -15.55 -7.86 -3.86
N ASP A 306 -14.90 -9.02 -3.80
CA ASP A 306 -14.46 -9.66 -2.56
C ASP A 306 -13.48 -8.79 -1.76
N TRP A 307 -12.52 -8.16 -2.43
CA TRP A 307 -11.60 -7.19 -1.85
C TRP A 307 -12.30 -5.88 -1.48
N ALA A 308 -13.08 -5.31 -2.39
CA ALA A 308 -13.72 -4.01 -2.18
C ALA A 308 -14.76 -4.04 -1.04
N ASN A 309 -15.39 -5.20 -0.78
CA ASN A 309 -16.25 -5.41 0.39
C ASN A 309 -15.51 -5.31 1.75
N LYS A 310 -14.18 -5.47 1.78
CA LYS A 310 -13.36 -5.30 2.99
C LYS A 310 -12.87 -3.87 3.18
N LEU A 311 -12.95 -3.03 2.15
CA LEU A 311 -12.42 -1.67 2.16
C LEU A 311 -13.03 -0.79 3.26
N ALA A 312 -14.34 -0.91 3.50
CA ALA A 312 -15.03 -0.15 4.54
C ALA A 312 -14.47 -0.41 5.95
N GLY A 313 -14.16 -1.68 6.24
CA GLY A 313 -13.47 -2.09 7.46
C GLY A 313 -12.07 -1.50 7.51
N THR A 314 -11.27 -1.70 6.45
CA THR A 314 -9.92 -1.14 6.33
C THR A 314 -9.86 0.38 6.57
N VAL A 315 -10.80 1.15 6.01
CA VAL A 315 -10.90 2.60 6.24
C VAL A 315 -11.14 2.91 7.71
N ALA A 316 -12.01 2.17 8.40
CA ALA A 316 -12.22 2.34 9.84
C ALA A 316 -10.94 2.04 10.65
N ARG A 317 -10.17 1.01 10.26
CA ARG A 317 -8.89 0.69 10.90
C ARG A 317 -7.87 1.82 10.72
N VAL A 318 -7.73 2.31 9.50
CA VAL A 318 -6.85 3.45 9.18
C VAL A 318 -7.29 4.69 9.96
N ALA A 319 -8.58 4.99 10.03
CA ALA A 319 -9.10 6.11 10.83
C ALA A 319 -8.72 5.98 12.32
N GLY A 320 -8.82 4.78 12.89
CA GLY A 320 -8.38 4.51 14.26
C GLY A 320 -6.88 4.70 14.46
N LEU A 321 -6.05 4.26 13.52
CA LEU A 321 -4.60 4.47 13.56
C LEU A 321 -4.23 5.95 13.48
N LEU A 322 -4.84 6.69 12.55
CA LEU A 322 -4.62 8.14 12.42
C LEU A 322 -5.07 8.89 13.67
N HIS A 323 -6.23 8.54 14.23
CA HIS A 323 -6.75 9.14 15.46
C HIS A 323 -5.77 9.00 16.63
N MET A 324 -5.20 7.81 16.78
CA MET A 324 -4.22 7.51 17.82
C MET A 324 -2.91 8.23 17.62
N ALA A 325 -2.45 8.31 16.37
CA ALA A 325 -1.22 8.97 16.01
C ALA A 325 -1.28 10.50 16.19
N ASP A 326 -2.43 11.14 15.97
CA ASP A 326 -2.59 12.57 16.20
C ASP A 326 -2.68 12.94 17.68
N ARG A 327 -2.98 11.97 18.55
CA ARG A 327 -3.25 12.15 19.98
C ARG A 327 -2.24 11.44 20.88
N THR A 328 -1.01 11.26 20.41
CA THR A 328 0.06 10.62 21.20
C THR A 328 0.39 11.37 22.48
N ASN A 329 0.05 12.66 22.58
CA ASN A 329 0.24 13.47 23.79
C ASN A 329 -0.94 13.40 24.77
N ASP A 330 -2.07 12.81 24.37
CA ASP A 330 -3.20 12.62 25.26
C ASP A 330 -2.95 11.41 26.17
N ALA A 331 -3.35 11.49 27.43
CA ALA A 331 -3.20 10.36 28.35
C ALA A 331 -4.12 9.17 28.00
N ALA A 332 -5.28 9.44 27.41
CA ALA A 332 -6.29 8.45 27.04
C ALA A 332 -6.93 8.76 25.68
N PRO A 333 -6.16 8.76 24.58
CA PRO A 333 -6.63 9.15 23.23
C PRO A 333 -7.83 8.35 22.73
N TRP A 334 -7.99 7.10 23.19
CA TRP A 334 -9.10 6.21 22.84
C TRP A 334 -10.46 6.62 23.45
N GLN A 335 -10.48 7.51 24.45
CA GLN A 335 -11.73 8.01 25.04
C GLN A 335 -12.39 9.07 24.15
N ALA A 336 -11.58 9.83 23.40
CA ALA A 336 -12.11 10.78 22.43
C ALA A 336 -12.64 10.03 21.20
N PRO A 337 -13.86 10.33 20.73
CA PRO A 337 -14.39 9.73 19.51
C PRO A 337 -13.59 10.20 18.29
N ILE A 338 -13.50 9.34 17.28
CA ILE A 338 -12.84 9.64 16.00
C ILE A 338 -13.65 10.74 15.28
N PRO A 339 -13.06 11.91 15.00
CA PRO A 339 -13.77 13.04 14.39
C PRO A 339 -13.86 12.92 12.87
N GLY A 340 -14.77 13.70 12.25
CA GLY A 340 -15.00 13.73 10.80
C GLY A 340 -13.73 13.90 9.97
N PRO A 341 -12.87 14.90 10.25
CA PRO A 341 -11.62 15.13 9.52
C PRO A 341 -10.64 13.94 9.53
N THR A 342 -10.64 13.12 10.59
CA THR A 342 -9.83 11.89 10.62
C THR A 342 -10.41 10.82 9.71
N MET A 343 -11.74 10.69 9.68
CA MET A 343 -12.41 9.78 8.77
C MET A 343 -12.21 10.17 7.29
N GLU A 344 -12.25 11.47 6.98
CA GLU A 344 -11.97 11.97 5.62
C GLU A 344 -10.57 11.60 5.14
N ARG A 345 -9.54 11.81 5.98
CA ARG A 345 -8.16 11.38 5.67
C ARG A 345 -8.07 9.88 5.41
N ALA A 346 -8.77 9.06 6.20
CA ALA A 346 -8.81 7.62 5.99
C ALA A 346 -9.55 7.22 4.70
N ILE A 347 -10.61 7.94 4.31
CA ILE A 347 -11.34 7.71 3.05
C ILE A 347 -10.51 8.11 1.84
N ILE A 348 -9.77 9.22 1.90
CA ILE A 348 -8.81 9.61 0.84
C ILE A 348 -7.80 8.47 0.62
N PHE A 349 -7.28 7.91 1.72
CA PHE A 349 -6.42 6.74 1.66
C PHE A 349 -7.14 5.51 1.07
N GLY A 350 -8.41 5.28 1.43
CA GLY A 350 -9.24 4.23 0.87
C GLY A 350 -9.40 4.33 -0.66
N PHE A 351 -9.63 5.52 -1.21
CA PHE A 351 -9.69 5.72 -2.67
C PHE A 351 -8.35 5.50 -3.36
N TYR A 352 -7.24 5.89 -2.72
CA TYR A 352 -5.89 5.57 -3.19
C TYR A 352 -5.69 4.04 -3.27
N LEU A 353 -6.12 3.29 -2.25
CA LEU A 353 -6.02 1.83 -2.25
C LEU A 353 -6.88 1.17 -3.33
N VAL A 354 -8.05 1.73 -3.67
CA VAL A 354 -8.92 1.20 -4.74
C VAL A 354 -8.17 1.17 -6.07
N GLU A 355 -7.47 2.24 -6.42
CA GLU A 355 -6.77 2.31 -7.70
C GLU A 355 -5.56 1.36 -7.72
N HIS A 356 -4.83 1.20 -6.60
CA HIS A 356 -3.80 0.17 -6.53
C HIS A 356 -4.34 -1.26 -6.53
N ALA A 357 -5.51 -1.51 -5.94
CA ALA A 357 -6.16 -2.81 -5.99
C ALA A 357 -6.54 -3.17 -7.43
N LYS A 358 -7.07 -2.23 -8.23
CA LYS A 358 -7.30 -2.46 -9.66
C LYS A 358 -6.03 -2.91 -10.36
N ILE A 359 -4.92 -2.20 -10.15
CA ILE A 359 -3.60 -2.57 -10.72
C ILE A 359 -3.18 -3.97 -10.27
N ALA A 360 -3.30 -4.28 -8.97
CA ALA A 360 -2.89 -5.55 -8.41
C ALA A 360 -3.74 -6.71 -8.95
N PHE A 361 -5.06 -6.55 -8.99
CA PHE A 361 -5.99 -7.56 -9.47
C PHE A 361 -5.92 -7.73 -10.99
N ASP A 362 -5.63 -6.68 -11.74
CA ASP A 362 -5.32 -6.78 -13.16
C ASP A 362 -4.03 -7.58 -13.39
N LEU A 363 -2.98 -7.34 -12.59
CA LEU A 363 -1.74 -8.14 -12.63
C LEU A 363 -1.98 -9.61 -12.24
N MET A 364 -2.84 -9.86 -11.25
CA MET A 364 -3.22 -11.21 -10.81
C MET A 364 -4.14 -11.93 -11.81
N GLY A 365 -4.94 -11.17 -12.56
CA GLY A 365 -5.89 -11.63 -13.56
C GLY A 365 -5.36 -11.62 -15.00
N THR A 366 -4.14 -11.11 -15.22
CA THR A 366 -3.48 -11.11 -16.52
C THR A 366 -3.35 -12.55 -17.01
N ASP A 367 -3.91 -12.83 -18.20
CA ASP A 367 -3.68 -14.09 -18.92
C ASP A 367 -2.16 -14.35 -18.95
N PRO A 368 -1.66 -15.53 -18.53
CA PRO A 368 -0.25 -15.88 -18.64
C PRO A 368 0.39 -15.54 -20.01
N VAL A 369 -0.41 -15.58 -21.08
CA VAL A 369 0.00 -15.17 -22.43
C VAL A 369 0.27 -13.67 -22.53
N LEU A 370 -0.60 -12.82 -21.97
CA LEU A 370 -0.45 -11.36 -21.92
C LEU A 370 0.71 -10.96 -20.98
N ASP A 371 0.85 -11.73 -19.90
CA ASP A 371 2.07 -11.99 -19.13
C ASP A 371 3.37 -11.92 -19.93
N ASP A 372 3.61 -13.05 -20.57
CA ASP A 372 4.82 -13.31 -21.31
C ASP A 372 4.99 -12.37 -22.51
N ALA A 373 3.89 -11.84 -23.08
CA ALA A 373 3.92 -10.86 -24.17
C ALA A 373 4.59 -9.54 -23.74
N LEU A 374 4.29 -9.04 -22.54
CA LEU A 374 4.96 -7.86 -21.98
C LEU A 374 6.47 -8.08 -21.84
N HIS A 375 6.88 -9.24 -21.33
CA HIS A 375 8.30 -9.54 -21.16
C HIS A 375 9.04 -9.66 -22.50
N VAL A 376 8.42 -10.28 -23.52
CA VAL A 376 8.97 -10.31 -24.88
C VAL A 376 9.07 -8.90 -25.46
N LEU A 377 8.09 -8.03 -25.23
CA LEU A 377 8.13 -6.63 -25.67
C LEU A 377 9.26 -5.83 -24.98
N ILE A 378 9.47 -6.04 -23.67
CA ILE A 378 10.59 -5.43 -22.94
C ILE A 378 11.93 -5.84 -23.55
N TRP A 379 12.10 -7.13 -23.85
CA TRP A 379 13.30 -7.64 -24.48
C TRP A 379 13.51 -7.06 -25.89
N ILE A 380 12.47 -6.98 -26.72
CA ILE A 380 12.53 -6.37 -28.06
C ILE A 380 13.09 -4.94 -27.96
N ARG A 381 12.58 -4.14 -27.02
CA ARG A 381 13.03 -2.77 -26.79
C ARG A 381 14.46 -2.69 -26.28
N ALA A 382 14.79 -3.47 -25.25
CA ALA A 382 16.12 -3.44 -24.62
C ALA A 382 17.22 -3.89 -25.58
N SER A 383 16.90 -4.82 -26.50
CA SER A 383 17.85 -5.31 -27.50
C SER A 383 17.87 -4.49 -28.79
N GLY A 384 16.89 -3.59 -29.00
CA GLY A 384 16.78 -2.77 -30.22
C GLY A 384 16.56 -3.60 -31.50
N VAL A 385 16.15 -4.86 -31.38
CA VAL A 385 16.00 -5.76 -32.53
C VAL A 385 14.89 -5.26 -33.45
N GLN A 386 15.19 -5.20 -34.75
CA GLN A 386 14.21 -4.85 -35.79
C GLN A 386 13.55 -6.10 -36.37
N VAL A 387 14.25 -7.24 -36.29
CA VAL A 387 13.83 -8.53 -36.82
C VAL A 387 14.33 -9.60 -35.86
N PHE A 388 13.48 -10.58 -35.53
CA PHE A 388 13.89 -11.72 -34.69
C PHE A 388 13.16 -13.00 -35.11
N SER A 389 13.74 -14.16 -34.78
CA SER A 389 13.09 -15.45 -34.95
C SER A 389 12.44 -15.93 -33.65
N LYS A 390 11.45 -16.84 -33.76
CA LYS A 390 10.89 -17.54 -32.59
C LYS A 390 11.97 -18.19 -31.70
N ARG A 391 13.07 -18.64 -32.30
CA ARG A 391 14.20 -19.25 -31.58
C ARG A 391 14.95 -18.24 -30.73
N ASP A 392 15.03 -16.99 -31.17
CA ASP A 392 15.71 -15.91 -30.44
C ASP A 392 14.92 -15.54 -29.19
N VAL A 393 13.59 -15.45 -29.30
CA VAL A 393 12.68 -15.26 -28.15
C VAL A 393 12.83 -16.40 -27.15
N TYR A 394 12.82 -17.65 -27.61
CA TYR A 394 13.02 -18.80 -26.72
C TYR A 394 14.38 -18.76 -26.00
N ARG A 395 15.47 -18.37 -26.69
CA ARG A 395 16.80 -18.23 -26.09
C ARG A 395 16.88 -17.08 -25.08
N ALA A 396 16.23 -15.95 -25.36
CA ALA A 396 16.20 -14.80 -24.47
C ALA A 396 15.33 -15.04 -23.22
N MET A 397 14.31 -15.89 -23.33
CA MET A 397 13.29 -16.12 -22.30
C MET A 397 13.31 -17.54 -21.72
N GLN A 398 14.47 -18.20 -21.65
CA GLN A 398 14.59 -19.58 -21.13
C GLN A 398 14.14 -19.74 -19.67
N ALA A 399 14.18 -18.65 -18.89
CA ALA A 399 13.63 -18.63 -17.52
C ALA A 399 12.09 -18.70 -17.48
N ARG A 400 11.42 -18.31 -18.57
CA ARG A 400 9.95 -18.24 -18.68
C ARG A 400 9.36 -19.36 -19.56
N PHE A 401 9.99 -19.66 -20.69
CA PHE A 401 9.54 -20.70 -21.59
C PHE A 401 10.34 -21.99 -21.40
N ARG A 402 9.66 -23.06 -20.98
CA ARG A 402 10.26 -24.42 -20.89
C ARG A 402 10.34 -25.09 -22.26
N THR A 403 9.46 -24.72 -23.18
CA THR A 403 9.46 -25.21 -24.56
C THR A 403 9.24 -24.07 -25.54
N ALA A 404 9.79 -24.20 -26.75
CA ALA A 404 9.62 -23.17 -27.79
C ALA A 404 8.15 -22.96 -28.20
N THR A 405 7.29 -23.96 -28.05
CA THR A 405 5.85 -23.89 -28.39
C THR A 405 5.08 -22.94 -27.45
N GLN A 406 5.55 -22.73 -26.22
CA GLN A 406 4.91 -21.79 -25.29
C GLN A 406 5.03 -20.32 -25.74
N ALA A 407 5.95 -20.02 -26.65
CA ALA A 407 6.07 -18.68 -27.23
C ALA A 407 5.00 -18.39 -28.31
N ASP A 408 4.31 -19.40 -28.85
CA ASP A 408 3.32 -19.20 -29.92
C ASP A 408 2.13 -18.32 -29.53
N PRO A 409 1.40 -18.59 -28.43
CA PRO A 409 0.28 -17.72 -28.04
C PRO A 409 0.77 -16.30 -27.70
N VAL A 410 1.98 -16.17 -27.17
CA VAL A 410 2.61 -14.90 -26.80
C VAL A 410 2.93 -14.05 -28.03
N LEU A 411 3.51 -14.66 -29.06
CA LEU A 411 3.80 -14.01 -30.32
C LEU A 411 2.51 -13.65 -31.07
N GLY A 412 1.48 -14.52 -31.01
CA GLY A 412 0.15 -14.22 -31.52
C GLY A 412 -0.50 -13.00 -30.85
N GLU A 413 -0.35 -12.87 -29.53
CA GLU A 413 -0.86 -11.70 -28.78
C GLU A 413 -0.16 -10.40 -29.21
N LEU A 414 1.17 -10.40 -29.32
CA LEU A 414 1.94 -9.24 -29.78
C LEU A 414 1.62 -8.86 -31.23
N GLU A 415 1.41 -9.85 -32.09
CA GLU A 415 1.01 -9.64 -33.49
C GLU A 415 -0.39 -9.05 -33.58
N SER A 416 -1.35 -9.57 -32.82
CA SER A 416 -2.73 -9.06 -32.78
C SER A 416 -2.84 -7.60 -32.33
N ARG A 417 -1.88 -7.14 -31.51
CA ARG A 417 -1.79 -5.76 -30.98
C ARG A 417 -0.91 -4.83 -31.83
N GLY A 418 -0.36 -5.33 -32.94
CA GLY A 418 0.43 -4.55 -33.89
C GLY A 418 1.88 -4.27 -33.48
N TYR A 419 2.40 -4.93 -32.45
CA TYR A 419 3.80 -4.76 -32.01
C TYR A 419 4.80 -5.47 -32.93
N ILE A 420 4.40 -6.62 -33.48
CA ILE A 420 5.21 -7.43 -34.38
C ILE A 420 4.36 -7.91 -35.55
N ARG A 421 5.00 -8.38 -36.61
CA ARG A 421 4.33 -9.01 -37.76
C ARG A 421 5.15 -10.20 -38.24
N CYS A 422 4.52 -11.37 -38.37
CA CYS A 422 5.15 -12.55 -38.93
C CYS A 422 5.43 -12.34 -40.42
N ARG A 423 6.67 -12.60 -40.84
CA ARG A 423 7.03 -12.57 -42.26
C ARG A 423 6.42 -13.78 -42.97
N PRO A 424 5.67 -13.58 -44.06
CA PRO A 424 5.28 -14.71 -44.90
C PRO A 424 6.53 -15.35 -45.49
N VAL A 425 6.61 -16.68 -45.40
CA VAL A 425 7.69 -17.47 -46.01
C VAL A 425 7.06 -18.39 -47.05
N ASP A 426 7.39 -18.16 -48.32
CA ASP A 426 7.02 -19.07 -49.40
C ASP A 426 7.90 -20.32 -49.31
N TYR A 427 7.35 -21.40 -48.76
CA TYR A 427 8.06 -22.67 -48.61
C TYR A 427 7.47 -23.73 -49.53
N ILE A 428 8.22 -24.09 -50.58
CA ILE A 428 7.91 -25.18 -51.50
C ILE A 428 9.01 -26.24 -51.34
N GLY A 429 8.74 -27.28 -50.54
CA GLY A 429 9.69 -28.38 -50.29
C GLY A 429 9.16 -29.45 -49.34
N HIS A 430 9.78 -30.63 -49.34
CA HIS A 430 9.39 -31.79 -48.50
C HIS A 430 10.11 -31.87 -47.13
N GLY A 431 10.81 -30.80 -46.72
CA GLY A 431 11.62 -30.74 -45.49
C GLY A 431 10.94 -30.02 -44.32
N ARG A 432 11.70 -29.82 -43.23
CA ARG A 432 11.22 -29.11 -42.03
C ARG A 432 10.97 -27.64 -42.36
N LYS A 433 9.75 -27.16 -42.06
CA LYS A 433 9.39 -25.75 -42.24
C LYS A 433 10.39 -24.81 -41.54
N PRO A 434 10.80 -23.71 -42.18
CA PRO A 434 11.69 -22.73 -41.58
C PRO A 434 11.08 -22.13 -40.31
N THR A 435 11.94 -21.70 -39.38
CA THR A 435 11.48 -21.09 -38.12
C THR A 435 10.81 -19.74 -38.42
N PRO A 436 9.62 -19.45 -37.86
CA PRO A 436 8.96 -18.16 -38.06
C PRO A 436 9.86 -16.98 -37.67
N VAL A 437 9.87 -15.95 -38.53
CA VAL A 437 10.62 -14.70 -38.37
C VAL A 437 9.63 -13.55 -38.30
N TYR A 438 9.86 -12.62 -37.39
CA TYR A 438 8.97 -11.49 -37.12
C TYR A 438 9.69 -10.17 -37.35
N ASP A 439 9.02 -9.24 -38.02
CA ASP A 439 9.38 -7.82 -38.05
C ASP A 439 8.82 -7.13 -36.82
N VAL A 440 9.57 -6.15 -36.28
CA VAL A 440 9.12 -5.28 -35.19
C VAL A 440 8.58 -3.98 -35.76
N ASN A 441 7.43 -3.53 -35.25
CA ASN A 441 6.87 -2.23 -35.64
C ASN A 441 7.85 -1.11 -35.20
N PRO A 442 8.31 -0.22 -36.10
CA PRO A 442 9.25 0.86 -35.75
C PRO A 442 8.78 1.75 -34.59
N GLU A 443 7.46 1.96 -34.45
CA GLU A 443 6.87 2.75 -33.35
C GLU A 443 7.13 2.14 -31.94
N VAL A 444 7.54 0.87 -31.88
CA VAL A 444 7.94 0.19 -30.64
C VAL A 444 9.22 0.77 -30.06
N HIS A 445 10.12 1.23 -30.92
CA HIS A 445 11.42 1.81 -30.55
C HIS A 445 11.35 3.33 -30.40
N ASP A 446 10.42 3.99 -31.09
CA ASP A 446 10.22 5.46 -31.04
C ASP A 446 9.46 5.95 -29.78
N GLY A 447 9.16 5.06 -28.83
CA GLY A 447 8.48 5.41 -27.58
C GLY A 447 6.99 5.74 -27.72
N LYS A 448 6.42 5.73 -28.94
CA LYS A 448 4.98 5.98 -29.18
C LYS A 448 4.09 4.81 -28.76
N GLY A 449 4.62 3.59 -28.71
CA GLY A 449 3.96 2.41 -28.12
C GLY A 449 4.09 2.26 -26.60
N ALA A 450 4.44 3.30 -25.84
CA ALA A 450 4.96 3.18 -24.48
C ALA A 450 3.96 2.67 -23.42
N SER A 451 4.16 1.42 -22.97
CA SER A 451 3.69 0.97 -21.65
C SER A 451 4.62 0.01 -20.87
N ALA A 452 5.77 -0.42 -21.41
CA ALA A 452 6.75 -1.22 -20.67
C ALA A 452 8.04 -0.43 -20.34
N PRO A 453 8.60 -0.53 -19.10
CA PRO A 453 9.81 0.17 -18.71
C PRO A 453 11.04 -0.37 -19.45
N VAL A 454 11.93 0.53 -19.87
CA VAL A 454 13.23 0.19 -20.45
C VAL A 454 14.18 -0.16 -19.29
N VAL A 455 14.46 -1.44 -19.09
CA VAL A 455 15.51 -1.88 -18.17
C VAL A 455 16.79 -2.07 -18.98
N ALA A 456 17.85 -1.34 -18.64
CA ALA A 456 19.15 -1.48 -19.28
C ALA A 456 19.75 -2.86 -18.98
N ALA A 457 19.93 -3.69 -20.02
CA ALA A 457 20.59 -4.98 -19.91
C ALA A 457 22.09 -4.83 -20.15
N THR A 458 22.91 -5.30 -19.21
CA THR A 458 24.37 -5.42 -19.37
C THR A 458 24.69 -6.59 -20.30
N PRO A 459 25.57 -6.45 -21.31
CA PRO A 459 25.86 -7.53 -22.24
C PRO A 459 26.70 -8.64 -21.60
N THR A 460 26.15 -9.84 -21.50
CA THR A 460 26.89 -11.07 -21.17
C THR A 460 27.70 -11.54 -22.38
N LYS A 461 29.03 -11.59 -22.25
CA LYS A 461 29.95 -12.22 -23.23
C LYS A 461 29.64 -13.72 -23.38
N PRO A 462 29.78 -14.29 -24.60
CA PRO A 462 29.59 -15.72 -24.80
C PRO A 462 30.71 -16.53 -24.14
N ALA A 463 30.31 -17.58 -23.41
CA ALA A 463 31.22 -18.52 -22.76
C ALA A 463 32.08 -19.27 -23.80
N GLN A 464 33.40 -19.25 -23.60
CA GLN A 464 34.33 -20.10 -24.33
C GLN A 464 34.10 -21.56 -23.94
N LYS A 465 34.13 -22.43 -24.96
CA LYS A 465 33.96 -23.88 -24.87
C LYS A 465 35.08 -24.47 -23.98
N PRO A 466 34.79 -25.35 -23.00
CA PRO A 466 35.85 -25.97 -22.21
C PRO A 466 36.67 -26.92 -23.09
N PRO A 467 37.99 -27.06 -22.83
CA PRO A 467 38.84 -28.00 -23.56
C PRO A 467 38.50 -29.45 -23.21
N ASN A 468 38.79 -30.33 -24.16
CA ASN A 468 38.44 -31.74 -24.18
C ASN A 468 39.21 -32.52 -23.08
N ALA A 469 38.54 -33.49 -22.47
CA ALA A 469 39.15 -34.43 -21.54
C ALA A 469 40.06 -35.41 -22.30
N ASN A 470 41.34 -35.06 -22.42
CA ASN A 470 42.47 -35.97 -22.64
C ASN A 470 43.72 -35.14 -22.37
N ASP A 471 44.15 -35.10 -21.11
CA ASP A 471 45.55 -34.94 -20.70
C ASP A 471 45.62 -35.11 -19.17
N ILE A 472 45.71 -36.36 -18.75
CA ILE A 472 46.19 -36.75 -17.42
C ILE A 472 47.70 -36.97 -17.55
N ASN A 473 48.46 -36.29 -16.68
CA ASN A 473 49.85 -36.51 -16.25
C ASN A 473 50.74 -35.29 -16.48
N ASP A 474 50.97 -34.48 -15.44
CA ASP A 474 52.31 -34.36 -14.85
C ASP A 474 52.37 -33.35 -13.67
N ARG A 475 53.10 -33.76 -12.61
CA ARG A 475 53.84 -32.94 -11.61
C ARG A 475 53.02 -32.27 -10.50
N LYS A 476 53.04 -32.78 -9.25
CA LYS A 476 54.08 -32.73 -8.20
C LYS A 476 54.38 -31.35 -7.59
N ASP A 477 54.17 -31.30 -6.28
CA ASP A 477 54.88 -30.57 -5.21
C ASP A 477 54.99 -29.04 -5.25
N LYS A 478 54.33 -28.37 -4.28
CA LYS A 478 54.98 -27.67 -3.13
C LYS A 478 53.98 -26.77 -2.39
N ASN A 479 53.80 -27.05 -1.09
CA ASN A 479 53.36 -26.12 -0.02
C ASN A 479 54.60 -25.33 0.49
N PRO A 480 54.58 -24.35 1.45
CA PRO A 480 53.54 -23.79 2.37
C PRO A 480 53.67 -22.22 2.50
N PRO A 481 53.37 -21.47 3.61
CA PRO A 481 52.73 -21.74 4.94
C PRO A 481 51.58 -20.78 5.36
N VAL A 482 50.56 -21.20 6.15
CA VAL A 482 50.38 -21.39 7.63
C VAL A 482 50.36 -20.12 8.51
N ALA A 483 49.19 -19.87 9.15
CA ALA A 483 49.01 -19.44 10.55
C ALA A 483 47.58 -19.85 11.00
N ALA A 484 47.36 -20.90 11.82
CA ALA A 484 47.31 -20.96 13.30
C ALA A 484 46.22 -20.04 13.92
N LEU A 485 45.32 -20.38 14.86
CA LEU A 485 45.13 -21.44 15.88
C LEU A 485 43.63 -21.37 16.31
N SER A 486 42.83 -22.45 16.33
CA SER A 486 42.61 -23.46 17.39
C SER A 486 41.95 -22.99 18.70
N SER A 487 40.79 -23.57 19.03
CA SER A 487 40.46 -24.40 20.23
C SER A 487 38.96 -24.22 20.55
N SER A 488 38.06 -25.22 20.55
CA SER A 488 37.98 -26.59 21.08
C SER A 488 37.55 -26.70 22.54
N ASN A 489 36.49 -27.49 22.78
CA ASN A 489 36.19 -28.41 23.89
C ASN A 489 34.81 -28.18 24.56
N SER A 490 33.81 -29.07 24.41
CA SER A 490 33.61 -30.42 25.02
C SER A 490 33.08 -30.31 26.47
N VAL A 491 32.21 -31.14 27.08
CA VAL A 491 31.56 -32.44 26.83
C VAL A 491 30.71 -32.77 28.11
N ASN A 492 29.77 -33.75 28.02
CA ASN A 492 29.17 -34.57 29.11
C ASN A 492 28.13 -33.94 30.08
N SER A 493 27.18 -34.66 30.73
CA SER A 493 26.55 -35.99 30.60
C SER A 493 25.51 -36.17 31.75
N VAL A 494 24.42 -36.92 31.49
CA VAL A 494 23.78 -37.97 32.34
C VAL A 494 22.94 -37.66 33.62
N ASN A 495 21.87 -38.48 33.75
CA ASN A 495 20.98 -38.86 34.89
C ASN A 495 19.79 -37.93 35.23
N SER A 496 18.54 -38.33 35.52
CA SER A 496 17.70 -39.55 35.70
C SER A 496 16.87 -39.36 36.99
N VAL A 497 15.71 -40.06 37.09
CA VAL A 497 14.88 -40.33 38.30
C VAL A 497 13.58 -39.54 38.50
N THR A 498 12.47 -40.21 38.09
CA THR A 498 11.16 -40.47 38.72
C THR A 498 10.54 -39.55 39.79
N GLY A 499 9.21 -39.35 39.71
CA GLY A 499 8.38 -38.99 40.87
C GLY A 499 6.92 -38.61 40.56
N SER A 500 6.00 -39.48 40.94
CA SER A 500 4.54 -39.46 40.81
C SER A 500 3.78 -38.52 41.77
N HIS A 501 2.69 -37.88 41.34
CA HIS A 501 1.32 -38.01 41.91
C HIS A 501 0.32 -36.93 41.44
N LYS A 502 -0.88 -37.40 41.04
CA LYS A 502 -2.21 -36.74 41.04
C LYS A 502 -2.92 -37.14 42.37
N PRO A 503 -4.09 -36.59 42.82
CA PRO A 503 -5.26 -36.22 41.98
C PRO A 503 -6.21 -35.08 42.48
N ALA A 504 -7.26 -34.81 41.65
CA ALA A 504 -8.65 -34.36 41.92
C ALA A 504 -8.91 -33.00 42.63
N GLY A 505 -10.01 -32.25 42.41
CA GLY A 505 -11.23 -32.38 41.61
C GLY A 505 -12.24 -31.25 41.95
N ALA A 506 -13.35 -31.17 41.18
CA ALA A 506 -14.58 -30.33 41.35
C ALA A 506 -14.44 -28.80 41.13
N GLY A 507 -15.35 -28.06 40.48
CA GLY A 507 -16.73 -28.29 40.01
C GLY A 507 -17.62 -27.13 40.47
N VAL A 508 -18.46 -26.56 39.58
CA VAL A 508 -19.81 -25.95 39.80
C VAL A 508 -20.08 -24.73 38.87
N GLN A 509 -21.31 -24.75 38.35
CA GLN A 509 -21.95 -23.93 37.29
C GLN A 509 -22.80 -22.77 37.83
N ASN A 510 -23.43 -22.04 36.89
CA ASN A 510 -24.70 -21.28 36.91
C ASN A 510 -24.56 -19.74 37.08
N LYS A 511 -25.36 -18.86 36.45
CA LYS A 511 -26.56 -18.93 35.57
C LYS A 511 -26.84 -17.52 34.97
N GLU A 512 -27.47 -17.50 33.79
CA GLU A 512 -28.29 -16.47 33.09
C GLU A 512 -29.42 -15.83 33.95
N ALA A 513 -30.16 -14.73 33.66
CA ALA A 513 -30.32 -13.74 32.57
C ALA A 513 -31.27 -12.56 33.08
N PRO A 514 -32.25 -11.97 32.34
CA PRO A 514 -32.21 -10.75 31.49
C PRO A 514 -33.34 -9.68 31.74
N LEU A 515 -33.52 -8.73 30.78
CA LEU A 515 -34.66 -7.80 30.47
C LEU A 515 -34.58 -6.38 31.12
N ALA A 516 -35.02 -5.27 30.52
CA ALA A 516 -36.06 -4.99 29.50
C ALA A 516 -35.85 -3.63 28.79
N ASP A 517 -36.47 -3.48 27.62
CA ASP A 517 -36.79 -2.23 26.90
C ASP A 517 -38.32 -1.98 27.02
N PRO A 518 -38.82 -0.74 26.89
CA PRO A 518 -39.87 -0.49 25.89
C PRO A 518 -39.86 0.91 25.22
N ASP A 519 -39.96 0.93 23.87
CA ASP A 519 -41.00 1.55 22.99
C ASP A 519 -41.67 2.93 23.31
N PRO A 520 -42.35 3.64 22.36
CA PRO A 520 -41.90 4.18 21.06
C PRO A 520 -42.44 5.63 20.74
N GLU A 521 -41.84 6.32 19.75
CA GLU A 521 -42.41 7.33 18.80
C GLU A 521 -43.14 8.64 19.29
N PRO A 522 -43.18 9.77 18.52
CA PRO A 522 -43.68 9.81 17.12
C PRO A 522 -42.98 10.74 16.11
N MET A 523 -43.34 10.44 14.85
CA MET A 523 -43.06 11.14 13.60
C MET A 523 -43.36 12.65 13.58
N ALA A 524 -42.52 13.38 12.84
CA ALA A 524 -42.94 14.55 12.08
C ALA A 524 -42.20 14.59 10.73
N ASN A 525 -42.96 14.31 9.66
CA ASN A 525 -42.59 14.52 8.27
C ASN A 525 -42.50 16.03 7.96
N ALA A 526 -41.40 16.46 7.35
CA ALA A 526 -41.38 17.61 6.45
C ALA A 526 -40.30 17.40 5.39
N SER A 527 -40.72 16.86 4.25
CA SER A 527 -39.94 16.75 3.02
C SER A 527 -39.72 18.14 2.41
N ALA A 528 -38.47 18.62 2.42
CA ALA A 528 -38.02 19.67 1.51
C ALA A 528 -36.80 19.14 0.76
N GLY A 529 -36.95 18.93 -0.54
CA GLY A 529 -35.92 18.38 -1.41
C GLY A 529 -34.67 19.27 -1.45
N SER A 530 -33.59 18.80 -0.83
CA SER A 530 -32.26 19.36 -1.02
C SER A 530 -31.53 18.56 -2.10
N LYS A 531 -31.44 19.13 -3.30
CA LYS A 531 -30.45 18.73 -4.30
C LYS A 531 -29.07 19.02 -3.69
N LYS A 532 -28.44 18.04 -3.03
CA LYS A 532 -27.04 18.12 -2.58
C LYS A 532 -26.14 18.38 -3.79
N ARG A 533 -25.66 19.62 -3.92
CA ARG A 533 -24.68 20.00 -4.93
C ARG A 533 -23.29 19.51 -4.49
N ARG A 534 -22.55 18.94 -5.43
CA ARG A 534 -21.28 18.21 -5.21
C ARG A 534 -20.12 19.18 -4.94
N THR A 535 -19.25 18.85 -3.99
CA THR A 535 -17.95 19.49 -3.77
C THR A 535 -16.83 18.70 -4.46
N ARG A 536 -15.86 19.39 -5.09
CA ARG A 536 -14.57 18.80 -5.52
C ARG A 536 -13.41 19.69 -5.05
N THR A 537 -12.41 19.07 -4.41
CA THR A 537 -11.14 19.70 -3.99
C THR A 537 -10.08 19.47 -5.07
N PHE A 538 -9.27 20.48 -5.42
CA PHE A 538 -8.19 20.34 -6.40
C PHE A 538 -6.88 20.96 -5.92
N PHE A 539 -5.78 20.28 -6.21
CA PHE A 539 -4.39 20.70 -5.94
C PHE A 539 -3.78 21.27 -7.21
N VAL A 540 -3.07 22.40 -7.10
CA VAL A 540 -2.19 22.89 -8.16
C VAL A 540 -0.76 23.01 -7.64
N GLY A 541 0.15 22.24 -8.23
CA GLY A 541 1.56 22.17 -7.86
C GLY A 541 2.50 22.57 -9.00
N ALA A 542 2.28 23.72 -9.64
CA ALA A 542 3.16 24.25 -10.68
C ALA A 542 3.46 25.74 -10.49
N LYS A 543 4.54 26.25 -11.10
CA LYS A 543 4.93 27.68 -11.09
C LYS A 543 3.72 28.60 -11.42
N PRO A 544 3.67 29.85 -10.92
CA PRO A 544 2.51 30.74 -11.08
C PRO A 544 1.96 30.82 -12.52
N ALA A 545 2.84 30.91 -13.52
CA ALA A 545 2.46 30.98 -14.95
C ALA A 545 1.88 29.68 -15.56
N HIS A 546 1.82 28.58 -14.80
CA HIS A 546 1.34 27.27 -15.26
C HIS A 546 0.15 26.74 -14.46
N CYS A 547 -0.34 27.51 -13.50
CA CYS A 547 -1.56 27.22 -12.77
C CYS A 547 -2.76 27.50 -13.69
N LYS A 548 -3.62 26.51 -13.95
CA LYS A 548 -4.84 26.69 -14.75
C LYS A 548 -6.07 26.49 -13.87
N LEU A 549 -7.04 27.39 -13.99
CA LEU A 549 -8.37 27.21 -13.40
C LEU A 549 -9.09 26.03 -14.10
N PRO A 550 -9.91 25.26 -13.36
CA PRO A 550 -10.57 24.07 -13.89
C PRO A 550 -11.61 24.45 -14.96
N PRO A 551 -11.77 23.68 -16.07
CA PRO A 551 -12.69 24.06 -17.14
C PRO A 551 -14.14 24.18 -16.62
N PRO A 552 -14.94 25.12 -17.17
CA PRO A 552 -16.33 25.30 -16.76
C PRO A 552 -17.15 24.06 -17.11
N ASP A 553 -17.80 23.46 -16.10
CA ASP A 553 -18.70 22.33 -16.24
C ASP A 553 -20.12 22.79 -15.82
N GLU A 554 -21.19 22.30 -16.47
CA GLU A 554 -22.55 22.89 -16.46
C GLU A 554 -23.28 22.95 -15.08
N ASN A 555 -22.64 22.56 -13.97
CA ASN A 555 -23.26 22.49 -12.64
C ASN A 555 -22.49 23.19 -11.50
N TRP A 556 -21.60 24.14 -11.81
CA TRP A 556 -20.80 24.84 -10.80
C TRP A 556 -21.41 26.20 -10.40
N LEU A 557 -21.56 26.43 -9.10
CA LEU A 557 -21.75 27.77 -8.52
C LEU A 557 -20.45 28.15 -7.83
N LEU A 558 -19.60 28.90 -8.52
CA LEU A 558 -18.39 29.48 -7.94
C LEU A 558 -18.82 30.69 -7.09
N ASP A 559 -18.46 30.71 -5.81
CA ASP A 559 -18.66 31.88 -4.94
C ASP A 559 -17.32 32.61 -4.66
N GLY A 560 -16.20 31.98 -4.98
CA GLY A 560 -14.86 32.54 -4.93
C GLY A 560 -13.76 31.47 -4.99
N PHE A 561 -12.51 31.91 -4.90
CA PHE A 561 -11.34 31.05 -4.80
C PHE A 561 -10.29 31.71 -3.90
N TYR A 562 -9.33 30.93 -3.41
CA TYR A 562 -8.20 31.45 -2.65
C TYR A 562 -6.90 30.87 -3.17
N ALA A 563 -5.84 31.67 -3.12
CA ALA A 563 -4.49 31.23 -3.43
C ALA A 563 -3.61 31.40 -2.19
N TYR A 564 -2.68 30.48 -1.95
CA TYR A 564 -1.71 30.63 -0.90
C TYR A 564 -0.31 30.16 -1.31
N SER A 565 0.67 30.71 -0.61
CA SER A 565 2.09 30.36 -0.58
C SER A 565 2.56 30.40 0.88
N ASP A 566 3.85 30.14 1.10
CA ASP A 566 4.45 30.26 2.43
C ASP A 566 4.47 31.72 2.92
N GLU A 567 4.39 32.71 2.01
CA GLU A 567 4.44 34.13 2.34
C GLU A 567 3.08 34.83 2.26
N HIS A 568 2.19 34.41 1.35
CA HIS A 568 0.96 35.13 1.03
C HIS A 568 -0.26 34.20 1.03
N VAL A 569 -1.39 34.71 1.50
CA VAL A 569 -2.72 34.13 1.23
C VAL A 569 -3.58 35.22 0.61
N CYS A 570 -4.25 34.91 -0.49
CA CYS A 570 -5.16 35.82 -1.15
C CYS A 570 -6.54 35.17 -1.31
N LEU A 571 -7.57 35.83 -0.80
CA LEU A 571 -8.96 35.43 -0.90
C LEU A 571 -9.63 36.27 -1.97
N VAL A 572 -10.29 35.64 -2.93
CA VAL A 572 -10.89 36.32 -4.07
C VAL A 572 -12.35 35.90 -4.22
N ARG A 573 -13.22 36.87 -4.48
CA ARG A 573 -14.63 36.62 -4.81
C ARG A 573 -14.82 36.63 -6.32
N ALA A 574 -15.32 35.53 -6.88
CA ALA A 574 -15.67 35.43 -8.29
C ALA A 574 -17.00 34.66 -8.41
N ARG A 575 -17.94 35.17 -9.20
CA ARG A 575 -19.27 34.56 -9.41
C ARG A 575 -19.33 33.75 -10.69
N THR A 576 -18.42 34.01 -11.62
CA THR A 576 -18.28 33.27 -12.88
C THR A 576 -16.84 32.79 -13.08
N HIS A 577 -16.66 31.81 -13.97
CA HIS A 577 -15.33 31.31 -14.33
C HIS A 577 -14.48 32.39 -15.00
N GLU A 578 -15.07 33.20 -15.87
CA GLU A 578 -14.40 34.32 -16.54
C GLU A 578 -13.94 35.41 -15.57
N GLU A 579 -14.76 35.72 -14.54
CA GLU A 579 -14.36 36.63 -13.46
C GLU A 579 -13.17 36.06 -12.68
N ALA A 580 -13.16 34.76 -12.41
CA ALA A 580 -12.09 34.10 -11.69
C ALA A 580 -10.77 34.10 -12.48
N GLU A 581 -10.80 33.81 -13.78
CA GLU A 581 -9.63 33.88 -14.66
C GLU A 581 -9.05 35.29 -14.70
N ARG A 582 -9.92 36.31 -14.86
CA ARG A 582 -9.49 37.71 -14.87
C ARG A 582 -8.82 38.11 -13.56
N GLN A 583 -9.42 37.79 -12.41
CA GLN A 583 -8.86 38.14 -11.09
C GLN A 583 -7.60 37.33 -10.76
N TYR A 584 -7.50 36.10 -11.25
CA TYR A 584 -6.28 35.30 -11.12
C TYR A 584 -5.10 35.98 -11.84
N GLU A 585 -5.30 36.39 -13.10
CA GLU A 585 -4.24 37.03 -13.88
C GLU A 585 -3.88 38.44 -13.38
N GLN A 586 -4.88 39.24 -13.02
CA GLN A 586 -4.68 40.65 -12.66
C GLN A 586 -4.26 40.86 -11.20
N THR A 587 -4.63 39.96 -10.30
CA THR A 587 -4.42 40.16 -8.86
C THR A 587 -3.54 39.09 -8.23
N ILE A 588 -3.75 37.81 -8.56
CA ILE A 588 -2.95 36.72 -7.96
C ILE A 588 -1.55 36.66 -8.57
N LEU A 589 -1.42 36.62 -9.90
CA LEU A 589 -0.09 36.48 -10.51
C LEU A 589 0.92 37.57 -10.09
N PRO A 590 0.56 38.86 -9.98
CA PRO A 590 1.48 39.90 -9.50
C PRO A 590 1.80 39.79 -8.00
N LEU A 591 0.82 39.45 -7.15
CA LEU A 591 1.02 39.34 -5.70
C LEU A 591 1.96 38.20 -5.32
N PHE A 592 1.98 37.13 -6.11
CA PHE A 592 2.80 35.94 -5.87
C PHE A 592 4.02 35.89 -6.80
N ALA A 593 4.39 37.00 -7.44
CA ALA A 593 5.54 37.11 -8.31
C ALA A 593 6.85 36.97 -7.50
N GLY A 594 7.41 35.77 -7.49
CA GLY A 594 8.63 35.42 -6.75
C GLY A 594 8.45 34.23 -5.80
N ASP A 595 7.22 33.86 -5.49
CA ASP A 595 6.91 32.68 -4.67
C ASP A 595 7.11 31.39 -5.48
N ARG A 596 7.94 30.47 -4.95
CA ARG A 596 8.30 29.21 -5.63
C ARG A 596 7.20 28.14 -5.57
N ARG A 597 6.17 28.35 -4.74
CA ARG A 597 5.04 27.43 -4.54
C ARG A 597 3.75 28.25 -4.42
N LEU A 598 2.90 28.15 -5.44
CA LEU A 598 1.57 28.73 -5.44
C LEU A 598 0.55 27.60 -5.53
N ALA A 599 -0.38 27.55 -4.59
CA ALA A 599 -1.52 26.65 -4.64
C ALA A 599 -2.81 27.48 -4.66
N ALA A 600 -3.72 27.18 -5.60
CA ALA A 600 -5.00 27.87 -5.73
C ALA A 600 -6.17 26.88 -5.61
N PHE A 601 -7.20 27.28 -4.87
CA PHE A 601 -8.34 26.44 -4.48
C PHE A 601 -9.64 27.20 -4.74
N ALA A 602 -10.55 26.60 -5.51
CA ALA A 602 -11.91 27.11 -5.67
C ALA A 602 -12.79 26.65 -4.49
N TYR A 603 -13.72 27.51 -4.04
CA TYR A 603 -14.70 27.15 -3.02
C TYR A 603 -16.11 27.61 -3.40
N THR A 604 -17.11 26.99 -2.76
CA THR A 604 -18.54 27.33 -2.89
C THR A 604 -19.07 27.85 -1.56
N ARG A 605 -20.24 28.54 -1.53
CA ARG A 605 -20.92 28.99 -0.29
C ARG A 605 -21.08 27.92 0.79
N GLU A 606 -21.11 26.66 0.42
CA GLU A 606 -21.28 25.51 1.33
C GLU A 606 -19.94 24.95 1.85
N ASN A 607 -18.80 25.34 1.27
CA ASN A 607 -17.47 24.79 1.57
C ASN A 607 -16.43 25.84 1.99
N TRP A 608 -16.85 26.97 2.59
CA TRP A 608 -15.94 27.98 3.11
C TRP A 608 -14.94 27.46 4.17
N GLY A 609 -15.14 26.24 4.69
CA GLY A 609 -14.34 25.62 5.73
C GLY A 609 -12.95 25.11 5.31
N THR A 610 -12.56 25.18 4.03
CA THR A 610 -11.27 24.61 3.57
C THR A 610 -10.05 25.49 3.85
N ILE A 611 -10.21 26.70 4.41
CA ILE A 611 -9.10 27.52 4.92
C ILE A 611 -9.27 27.71 6.43
N GLY A 612 -8.67 26.80 7.21
CA GLY A 612 -8.66 26.86 8.68
C GLY A 612 -10.04 26.77 9.38
N GLY A 613 -11.14 26.63 8.62
CA GLY A 613 -12.49 26.68 9.19
C GLY A 613 -12.92 28.05 9.76
N LYS A 614 -12.15 29.11 9.53
CA LYS A 614 -12.31 30.41 10.23
C LYS A 614 -13.08 31.47 9.47
N ILE A 615 -13.25 31.33 8.16
CA ILE A 615 -13.94 32.35 7.37
C ILE A 615 -15.43 32.00 7.24
N PRO A 616 -16.36 32.87 7.68
CA PRO A 616 -17.78 32.59 7.59
C PRO A 616 -18.27 32.68 6.14
N ALA A 617 -19.31 31.90 5.79
CA ALA A 617 -19.83 31.81 4.42
C ALA A 617 -20.34 33.13 3.82
N ASN A 618 -20.62 34.13 4.65
CA ASN A 618 -21.04 35.48 4.25
C ASN A 618 -19.90 36.51 4.34
N TYR A 619 -18.65 36.11 4.48
CA TYR A 619 -17.51 36.99 4.74
C TYR A 619 -17.39 38.18 3.76
N PHE A 620 -17.52 37.95 2.45
CA PHE A 620 -17.51 39.03 1.45
C PHE A 620 -18.75 39.93 1.45
N ASN A 621 -19.78 39.59 2.24
CA ASN A 621 -20.96 40.42 2.47
C ASN A 621 -20.89 41.16 3.82
N LEU A 622 -19.92 40.85 4.70
CA LEU A 622 -19.71 41.60 5.95
C LEU A 622 -19.13 43.01 5.65
N PRO A 623 -19.39 44.03 6.48
CA PRO A 623 -18.69 45.31 6.40
C PRO A 623 -17.16 45.13 6.54
N ARG A 624 -16.35 45.95 5.84
CA ARG A 624 -14.87 45.81 5.85
C ARG A 624 -14.27 45.76 7.26
N ALA A 625 -14.78 46.56 8.20
CA ALA A 625 -14.31 46.57 9.59
C ALA A 625 -14.52 45.22 10.32
N GLN A 626 -15.53 44.45 9.94
CA GLN A 626 -15.84 43.13 10.53
C GLN A 626 -15.08 41.98 9.86
N ARG A 627 -14.38 42.24 8.75
CA ARG A 627 -13.60 41.23 8.03
C ARG A 627 -12.20 41.05 8.61
N ALA A 628 -11.60 42.12 9.14
CA ALA A 628 -10.21 42.14 9.60
C ALA A 628 -9.87 41.06 10.65
N PRO A 629 -10.72 40.76 11.66
CA PRO A 629 -10.41 39.72 12.64
C PRO A 629 -10.25 38.32 12.02
N PHE A 630 -11.08 37.98 11.03
CA PHE A 630 -11.02 36.68 10.36
C PHE A 630 -9.74 36.53 9.52
N LEU A 631 -9.25 37.61 8.92
CA LEU A 631 -8.00 37.59 8.17
C LEU A 631 -6.78 37.44 9.07
N GLU A 632 -6.80 38.07 10.24
CA GLU A 632 -5.71 37.98 11.21
C GLU A 632 -5.65 36.60 11.87
N GLU A 633 -6.81 36.02 12.22
CA GLU A 633 -6.87 34.64 12.72
C GLU A 633 -6.35 33.65 11.67
N LEU A 634 -6.75 33.84 10.41
CA LEU A 634 -6.26 33.01 9.31
C LEU A 634 -4.75 33.16 9.08
N ARG A 635 -4.22 34.38 9.19
CA ARG A 635 -2.79 34.65 9.07
C ARG A 635 -1.97 33.90 10.11
N GLN A 636 -2.43 33.93 11.36
CA GLN A 636 -1.76 33.28 12.48
C GLN A 636 -1.77 31.75 12.33
N GLU A 637 -2.91 31.18 11.94
CA GLU A 637 -3.04 29.73 11.75
C GLU A 637 -2.17 29.21 10.61
N LEU A 638 -2.16 29.91 9.47
CA LEU A 638 -1.38 29.49 8.30
C LEU A 638 0.10 29.91 8.39
N GLN A 639 0.50 30.62 9.44
CA GLN A 639 1.86 31.13 9.65
C GLN A 639 2.40 31.94 8.46
N THR A 640 1.52 32.64 7.74
CA THR A 640 1.87 33.40 6.54
C THR A 640 2.20 34.86 6.87
N LYS A 641 3.06 35.48 6.05
CA LYS A 641 3.46 36.87 6.25
C LYS A 641 2.34 37.84 5.94
N THR A 642 1.48 37.54 4.97
CA THR A 642 0.42 38.46 4.53
C THR A 642 -0.84 37.70 4.14
N VAL A 643 -2.01 38.16 4.62
CA VAL A 643 -3.31 37.70 4.12
C VAL A 643 -4.06 38.89 3.53
N THR A 644 -4.47 38.75 2.27
CA THR A 644 -5.19 39.79 1.53
C THR A 644 -6.55 39.26 1.06
N ALA A 645 -7.60 40.07 1.19
CA ALA A 645 -8.91 39.76 0.60
C ALA A 645 -9.25 40.76 -0.49
N VAL A 646 -9.58 40.25 -1.67
CA VAL A 646 -9.96 41.01 -2.87
C VAL A 646 -11.45 40.79 -3.09
N ALA A 647 -12.22 41.87 -3.06
CA ALA A 647 -13.67 41.83 -2.89
C ALA A 647 -14.47 42.43 -4.04
N ASP A 648 -13.84 42.67 -5.19
CA ASP A 648 -14.55 43.22 -6.36
C ASP A 648 -15.56 42.22 -6.94
#